data_AF-A0A3M6VYS3-F1
#
_entry.id   AF-A0A3M6VYS3-F1
#
_cell.length_a   1.000
_cell.length_b   1.000
_cell.length_c   1.000
_cell.angle_alpha   90.00
_cell.angle_beta   90.00
_cell.angle_gamma   90.00
#
_symmetry.space_group_name_H-M   'P 1'
#
loop_
_entity.id
_entity.type
_entity.pdbx_description
1 polymer ?
#
loop_
_entity_poly.entity_id
_entity_poly.type
_entity_poly.pdbx_seq_one_letter_code
_entity_poly.pdbx_strand_id
1 'polypeptide(L)'
;MVKITNIAGALALGASTASAQTFKTYTDDNGIEFWQSTFETSVGDGDAQFGLALPAASQSGFEEEYIGHLVVPKGGDAGTWMGLSHMSGMTSSLILISWLDGDEIMTSFRYASGYTQPDIYSGNATLSKISQNINDTHFELTYRCEGCWSWDHDGATGDQIPATTSAAAQIVGWAQATQAPNSPSDADSDIKQHDDDGIFGAAVASARNSAYTSWVSLATATSAPAAATASPTGSSNSTGSAGSTGTGAVATATASATAAACPSTNTMANTTWDYIIVGGGAGGIPLADKLSEDGASVLLIEKGPASSGRWGGTMKPEWLVGSNLTRFDVPGLDNEIWKDSEGIACEDYSVMAGCVLGGGTAVNAGLWWKANPEDFDYNFPEGWKSSDMQSAVDRTFERIPFTDHPSMDGIIYKPQGYNVVSGALAAAGWQNVTADEVPGKKNHTFSRPNHMFSNGERGGPMATYLVSASERKNFKLLTNTTVPRVIRDGSHITGVETEAFLDGGMCGEINVTPNTGKVILSAGAFGTPKILFRSGIGPQDQLEVVQEAEGDAMVSSSDWINLPVGHNLDDHTNTDVVITHPNVSFYDFYGAYNNPIKSDAESYLSERTGILAQSAPNLSVLFWEEILGDDGIVRQMQYTARVEGGHGISSNQSMVISQYLGRGKTSRGRTVINGALDMTVSQTPYLNNEHDLAAVAAGIDSLKAALSKDPQINIVFPAANTSTEDFLADYAVTTGSRTANHWMGSC
;
A
#
# COMPACT_ATOMS: atom_id res chain seq x y z
N MET A 1 50.48 -40.34 23.31
CA MET A 1 49.47 -40.52 24.37
C MET A 1 49.02 -39.15 24.82
N VAL A 2 47.74 -39.03 25.18
CA VAL A 2 46.97 -37.83 25.54
C VAL A 2 46.36 -37.10 24.33
N LYS A 3 45.05 -37.38 24.17
CA LYS A 3 44.06 -36.73 23.31
C LYS A 3 43.77 -35.32 23.85
N ILE A 4 43.69 -34.34 22.96
CA ILE A 4 42.97 -33.08 23.22
C ILE A 4 41.93 -32.94 22.11
N THR A 5 40.67 -32.90 22.53
CA THR A 5 39.47 -32.89 21.71
C THR A 5 39.17 -31.46 21.26
N ASN A 6 39.01 -31.25 19.95
CA ASN A 6 38.52 -30.00 19.36
C ASN A 6 37.02 -29.84 19.65
N ILE A 7 36.60 -28.67 20.14
CA ILE A 7 35.20 -28.22 20.13
C ILE A 7 35.06 -27.24 18.97
N ALA A 8 34.36 -27.66 17.92
CA ALA A 8 33.83 -26.81 16.87
C ALA A 8 32.44 -26.35 17.28
N GLY A 9 32.26 -25.03 17.46
CA GLY A 9 30.94 -24.41 17.59
C GLY A 9 30.45 -24.00 16.21
N ALA A 10 29.52 -24.77 15.65
CA ALA A 10 28.75 -24.40 14.48
C ALA A 10 27.41 -23.83 14.99
N LEU A 11 27.20 -22.51 14.84
CA LEU A 11 25.87 -21.93 14.88
C LEU A 11 25.19 -22.29 13.56
N ALA A 12 24.28 -23.25 13.60
CA ALA A 12 23.32 -23.50 12.54
C ALA A 12 22.13 -22.55 12.76
N LEU A 13 22.15 -21.40 12.09
CA LEU A 13 20.97 -20.54 11.94
C LEU A 13 20.11 -21.16 10.83
N GLY A 14 18.88 -21.52 11.19
CA GLY A 14 17.92 -22.22 10.35
C GLY A 14 17.60 -21.43 9.10
N ALA A 15 17.76 -22.08 7.95
CA ALA A 15 17.16 -21.68 6.71
C ALA A 15 15.66 -21.87 6.85
N SER A 16 14.93 -20.77 6.90
CA SER A 16 13.49 -20.75 6.84
C SER A 16 13.16 -20.86 5.35
N THR A 17 12.69 -22.04 4.95
CA THR A 17 12.31 -22.29 3.56
C THR A 17 10.95 -21.68 3.37
N ALA A 18 10.77 -20.79 2.39
CA ALA A 18 9.47 -20.57 1.76
C ALA A 18 9.03 -21.90 1.12
N SER A 19 8.58 -22.82 1.97
CA SER A 19 7.85 -23.99 1.55
C SER A 19 6.63 -23.46 0.84
N ALA A 20 6.35 -23.98 -0.36
CA ALA A 20 4.98 -23.96 -0.86
C ALA A 20 4.08 -24.30 0.34
N GLN A 21 3.18 -23.39 0.72
CA GLN A 21 2.37 -23.56 1.93
C GLN A 21 1.61 -24.87 1.79
N THR A 22 2.14 -25.91 2.43
CA THR A 22 1.70 -27.26 2.18
C THR A 22 0.61 -27.53 3.18
N PHE A 23 -0.63 -27.26 2.78
CA PHE A 23 -1.75 -27.63 3.60
C PHE A 23 -1.83 -29.16 3.73
N LYS A 24 -2.16 -29.62 4.92
CA LYS A 24 -2.37 -31.03 5.24
C LYS A 24 -3.55 -31.16 6.18
N THR A 25 -4.18 -32.32 6.14
CA THR A 25 -5.21 -32.68 7.10
C THR A 25 -4.60 -32.80 8.50
N TYR A 26 -5.16 -32.06 9.45
CA TYR A 26 -4.87 -32.16 10.88
C TYR A 26 -6.17 -32.48 11.62
N THR A 27 -6.11 -33.32 12.65
CA THR A 27 -7.26 -33.62 13.51
C THR A 27 -6.91 -33.24 14.94
N ASP A 28 -7.70 -32.36 15.53
CA ASP A 28 -7.49 -31.93 16.91
C ASP A 28 -8.00 -32.96 17.93
N ASP A 29 -7.77 -32.68 19.22
CA ASP A 29 -8.20 -33.54 20.33
C ASP A 29 -9.74 -33.64 20.46
N ASN A 30 -10.48 -32.70 19.85
CA ASN A 30 -11.95 -32.72 19.79
C ASN A 30 -12.47 -33.56 18.61
N GLY A 31 -11.58 -34.08 17.75
CA GLY A 31 -11.94 -34.85 16.56
C GLY A 31 -12.41 -33.99 15.38
N ILE A 32 -12.09 -32.70 15.39
CA ILE A 32 -12.36 -31.78 14.27
C ILE A 32 -11.22 -31.92 13.26
N GLU A 33 -11.56 -32.13 12.00
CA GLU A 33 -10.59 -32.24 10.92
C GLU A 33 -10.42 -30.89 10.21
N PHE A 34 -9.20 -30.36 10.22
CA PHE A 34 -8.81 -29.10 9.62
C PHE A 34 -7.95 -29.32 8.38
N TRP A 35 -8.17 -28.49 7.37
CA TRP A 35 -7.18 -28.27 6.32
C TRP A 35 -6.21 -27.19 6.80
N GLN A 36 -5.01 -27.61 7.21
CA GLN A 36 -4.10 -26.77 8.00
C GLN A 36 -2.77 -26.55 7.32
N SER A 37 -2.29 -25.31 7.39
CA SER A 37 -0.94 -24.91 6.99
C SER A 37 -0.12 -24.48 8.21
N THR A 38 1.19 -24.70 8.12
CA THR A 38 2.21 -24.17 9.03
C THR A 38 3.02 -23.15 8.26
N PHE A 39 3.24 -21.99 8.86
CA PHE A 39 3.98 -20.90 8.25
C PHE A 39 4.94 -20.26 9.25
N GLU A 40 6.07 -19.82 8.73
CA GLU A 40 7.12 -19.21 9.51
C GLU A 40 6.72 -17.77 9.86
N THR A 41 7.05 -17.36 11.08
CA THR A 41 6.90 -16.00 11.60
C THR A 41 8.20 -15.61 12.28
N SER A 42 8.59 -14.36 12.15
CA SER A 42 9.75 -13.77 12.83
C SER A 42 9.46 -13.40 14.29
N VAL A 43 8.23 -13.60 14.76
CA VAL A 43 7.80 -13.29 16.12
C VAL A 43 7.66 -14.56 16.97
N GLY A 44 8.44 -14.64 18.05
CA GLY A 44 8.42 -15.76 19.00
C GLY A 44 9.27 -16.94 18.56
N ASP A 45 9.30 -18.00 19.38
CA ASP A 45 10.07 -19.22 19.10
C ASP A 45 9.15 -20.30 18.51
N GLY A 46 9.13 -20.44 17.18
CA GLY A 46 8.40 -21.50 16.48
C GLY A 46 7.63 -20.99 15.27
N ASP A 47 6.89 -21.90 14.62
CA ASP A 47 6.04 -21.60 13.47
C ASP A 47 4.60 -21.36 13.92
N ALA A 48 3.90 -20.48 13.22
CA ALA A 48 2.46 -20.31 13.37
C ALA A 48 1.69 -21.32 12.51
N GLN A 49 0.44 -21.58 12.87
CA GLN A 49 -0.41 -22.54 12.15
C GLN A 49 -1.84 -22.00 12.04
N PHE A 50 -2.43 -22.18 10.86
CA PHE A 50 -3.85 -21.90 10.63
C PHE A 50 -4.53 -23.09 9.96
N GLY A 51 -5.61 -23.56 10.58
CA GLY A 51 -6.49 -24.62 10.11
C GLY A 51 -7.88 -24.10 9.80
N LEU A 52 -8.43 -24.55 8.68
CA LEU A 52 -9.78 -24.21 8.22
C LEU A 52 -10.63 -25.48 8.09
N ALA A 53 -11.79 -25.48 8.73
CA ALA A 53 -12.85 -26.47 8.52
C ALA A 53 -14.13 -25.77 8.04
N LEU A 54 -14.67 -26.22 6.90
CA LEU A 54 -15.84 -25.66 6.22
C LEU A 54 -17.00 -26.66 6.21
N PRO A 55 -18.25 -26.18 6.14
CA PRO A 55 -19.41 -27.03 5.91
C PRO A 55 -19.30 -27.76 4.57
N ALA A 56 -19.84 -28.98 4.49
CA ALA A 56 -20.00 -29.66 3.22
C ALA A 56 -20.83 -28.80 2.26
N ALA A 57 -20.51 -28.84 0.96
CA ALA A 57 -21.20 -28.01 -0.04
C ALA A 57 -22.72 -28.26 -0.15
N SER A 58 -23.22 -29.38 0.40
CA SER A 58 -24.64 -29.71 0.48
C SER A 58 -25.35 -29.19 1.73
N GLN A 59 -24.62 -28.64 2.70
CA GLN A 59 -25.16 -28.09 3.94
C GLN A 59 -25.46 -26.61 3.74
N SER A 60 -26.73 -26.22 3.99
CA SER A 60 -27.19 -24.84 3.86
C SER A 60 -27.39 -24.19 5.22
N GLY A 61 -27.31 -22.86 5.28
CA GLY A 61 -27.41 -22.07 6.51
C GLY A 61 -26.08 -21.91 7.28
N PHE A 62 -24.96 -22.29 6.66
CA PHE A 62 -23.61 -22.22 7.22
C PHE A 62 -22.60 -21.59 6.25
N GLU A 63 -23.07 -20.98 5.17
CA GLU A 63 -22.25 -20.50 4.06
C GLU A 63 -21.28 -19.39 4.49
N GLU A 64 -21.67 -18.59 5.49
CA GLU A 64 -20.91 -17.45 5.99
C GLU A 64 -20.05 -17.77 7.21
N GLU A 65 -19.89 -19.04 7.58
CA GLU A 65 -19.15 -19.44 8.79
C GLU A 65 -18.07 -20.50 8.53
N TYR A 66 -17.21 -20.67 9.54
CA TYR A 66 -16.21 -21.75 9.57
C TYR A 66 -15.83 -22.10 11.01
N ILE A 67 -15.10 -23.22 11.16
CA ILE A 67 -14.34 -23.50 12.38
C ILE A 67 -12.86 -23.29 12.07
N GLY A 68 -12.24 -22.41 12.85
CA GLY A 68 -10.82 -22.07 12.76
C GLY A 68 -10.00 -22.76 13.83
N HIS A 69 -8.76 -23.09 13.47
CA HIS A 69 -7.74 -23.56 14.40
C HIS A 69 -6.49 -22.68 14.23
N LEU A 70 -6.05 -22.05 15.32
CA LEU A 70 -4.93 -21.11 15.30
C LEU A 70 -3.90 -21.52 16.35
N VAL A 71 -2.63 -21.67 15.94
CA VAL A 71 -1.49 -21.90 16.84
C VAL A 71 -0.51 -20.74 16.62
N VAL A 72 -0.19 -20.02 17.68
CA VAL A 72 0.59 -18.77 17.61
C VAL A 72 1.78 -18.85 18.56
N PRO A 73 3.02 -18.63 18.07
CA PRO A 73 4.18 -18.51 18.92
C PRO A 73 4.04 -17.29 19.84
N LYS A 74 4.38 -17.44 21.11
CA LYS A 74 4.37 -16.34 22.07
C LYS A 74 5.51 -15.39 21.76
N GLY A 75 5.21 -14.09 21.70
CA GLY A 75 6.23 -13.06 21.77
C GLY A 75 6.93 -13.12 23.12
N GLY A 76 8.12 -12.50 23.22
CA GLY A 76 8.87 -12.44 24.48
C GLY A 76 8.11 -11.72 25.60
N ASP A 77 8.82 -11.15 26.58
CA ASP A 77 8.19 -10.58 27.77
C ASP A 77 7.14 -9.47 27.50
N ALA A 78 7.13 -8.86 26.31
CA ALA A 78 6.17 -7.85 25.88
C ALA A 78 4.82 -8.41 25.36
N GLY A 79 4.67 -9.74 25.28
CA GLY A 79 3.49 -10.41 24.74
C GLY A 79 3.45 -10.44 23.21
N THR A 80 2.28 -10.73 22.62
CA THR A 80 2.07 -10.77 21.17
C THR A 80 0.59 -10.68 20.85
N TRP A 81 0.24 -10.31 19.62
CA TRP A 81 -1.07 -10.56 19.02
C TRP A 81 -0.90 -11.15 17.62
N MET A 82 -1.87 -11.96 17.20
CA MET A 82 -2.00 -12.50 15.83
C MET A 82 -3.35 -12.09 15.25
N GLY A 83 -3.31 -11.50 14.05
CA GLY A 83 -4.46 -11.08 13.27
C GLY A 83 -4.68 -11.99 12.06
N LEU A 84 -5.93 -12.25 11.72
CA LEU A 84 -6.37 -12.95 10.52
C LEU A 84 -7.35 -12.06 9.75
N SER A 85 -6.96 -11.65 8.54
CA SER A 85 -7.87 -10.98 7.60
C SER A 85 -8.68 -12.01 6.83
N HIS A 86 -10.00 -11.82 6.78
CA HIS A 86 -10.91 -12.66 6.00
C HIS A 86 -10.88 -12.34 4.49
N MET A 87 -9.81 -11.68 4.01
CA MET A 87 -9.40 -11.59 2.62
C MET A 87 -7.87 -11.53 2.51
N SER A 88 -7.33 -11.34 1.31
CA SER A 88 -5.87 -11.27 1.10
C SER A 88 -5.18 -10.03 1.69
N GLY A 89 -5.89 -8.92 1.83
CA GLY A 89 -5.35 -7.65 2.32
C GLY A 89 -5.89 -7.29 3.70
N MET A 90 -5.18 -6.44 4.43
CA MET A 90 -5.65 -5.86 5.69
C MET A 90 -6.92 -5.02 5.49
N THR A 91 -6.93 -4.18 4.46
CA THR A 91 -8.00 -3.20 4.25
C THR A 91 -9.27 -3.80 3.67
N SER A 92 -10.41 -3.17 3.98
CA SER A 92 -11.74 -3.47 3.46
C SER A 92 -12.27 -4.87 3.83
N SER A 93 -11.82 -5.42 4.95
CA SER A 93 -12.22 -6.75 5.43
C SER A 93 -12.37 -6.86 6.93
N LEU A 94 -13.11 -7.90 7.32
CA LEU A 94 -13.17 -8.39 8.69
C LEU A 94 -11.81 -8.96 9.10
N ILE A 95 -11.25 -8.45 10.20
CA ILE A 95 -10.02 -8.93 10.81
C ILE A 95 -10.37 -9.55 12.17
N LEU A 96 -9.93 -10.78 12.42
CA LEU A 96 -9.96 -11.39 13.74
C LEU A 96 -8.58 -11.24 14.39
N ILE A 97 -8.51 -10.55 15.54
CA ILE A 97 -7.29 -10.43 16.33
C ILE A 97 -7.38 -11.34 17.55
N SER A 98 -6.28 -12.00 17.90
CA SER A 98 -6.13 -12.88 19.07
C SER A 98 -4.84 -12.62 19.84
N TRP A 99 -4.88 -12.69 21.17
CA TRP A 99 -3.72 -12.44 22.05
C TRP A 99 -3.94 -13.07 23.42
N LEU A 100 -2.94 -12.98 24.32
CA LEU A 100 -3.02 -13.48 25.68
C LEU A 100 -3.33 -12.38 26.70
N ASP A 101 -4.26 -12.64 27.61
CA ASP A 101 -4.41 -11.94 28.89
C ASP A 101 -4.32 -12.96 30.04
N GLY A 102 -3.14 -13.04 30.67
CA GLY A 102 -2.84 -14.10 31.63
C GLY A 102 -2.95 -15.50 31.01
N ASP A 103 -3.89 -16.29 31.53
CA ASP A 103 -4.17 -17.68 31.09
C ASP A 103 -5.39 -17.76 30.14
N GLU A 104 -5.84 -16.64 29.60
CA GLU A 104 -6.95 -16.57 28.64
C GLU A 104 -6.48 -16.06 27.26
N ILE A 105 -6.97 -16.70 26.19
CA ILE A 105 -6.82 -16.18 24.83
C ILE A 105 -7.95 -15.21 24.55
N MET A 106 -7.64 -13.92 24.43
CA MET A 106 -8.58 -12.87 24.06
C MET A 106 -8.76 -12.80 22.54
N THR A 107 -9.92 -12.34 22.10
CA THR A 107 -10.23 -12.15 20.67
C THR A 107 -11.01 -10.86 20.44
N SER A 108 -10.81 -10.22 19.29
CA SER A 108 -11.56 -9.03 18.88
C SER A 108 -11.73 -9.00 17.37
N PHE A 109 -12.95 -8.72 16.91
CA PHE A 109 -13.20 -8.44 15.50
C PHE A 109 -12.95 -6.97 15.22
N ARG A 110 -12.19 -6.71 14.16
CA ARG A 110 -11.79 -5.38 13.71
C ARG A 110 -12.09 -5.21 12.22
N TYR A 111 -12.08 -3.96 11.77
CA TYR A 111 -12.18 -3.61 10.35
C TYR A 111 -11.19 -2.49 10.04
N ALA A 112 -10.42 -2.65 8.97
CA ALA A 112 -9.48 -1.62 8.53
C ALA A 112 -10.00 -0.97 7.24
N SER A 113 -10.33 0.32 7.27
CA SER A 113 -10.66 1.10 6.07
C SER A 113 -9.41 1.41 5.22
N GLY A 114 -8.26 1.57 5.90
CA GLY A 114 -6.94 1.85 5.31
C GLY A 114 -5.80 1.16 6.06
N TYR A 115 -4.56 1.49 5.72
CA TYR A 115 -3.34 0.96 6.37
C TYR A 115 -3.02 1.70 7.69
N THR A 116 -4.01 1.75 8.57
CA THR A 116 -3.97 2.40 9.89
C THR A 116 -4.51 1.46 10.95
N GLN A 117 -4.54 1.89 12.22
CA GLN A 117 -5.09 1.06 13.28
C GLN A 117 -6.56 0.67 12.95
N PRO A 118 -6.89 -0.63 12.92
CA PRO A 118 -8.25 -1.09 12.63
C PRO A 118 -9.28 -0.65 13.67
N ASP A 119 -10.46 -0.22 13.20
CA ASP A 119 -11.63 0.10 14.01
C ASP A 119 -12.26 -1.17 14.62
N ILE A 120 -13.06 -1.00 15.67
CA ILE A 120 -13.89 -2.09 16.21
C ILE A 120 -14.96 -2.46 15.18
N TYR A 121 -15.02 -3.74 14.82
CA TYR A 121 -16.02 -4.19 13.85
C TYR A 121 -17.44 -4.06 14.43
N SER A 122 -18.30 -3.35 13.71
CA SER A 122 -19.69 -3.07 14.11
C SER A 122 -20.72 -4.06 13.56
N GLY A 123 -20.31 -4.98 12.69
CA GLY A 123 -21.20 -5.95 12.05
C GLY A 123 -21.54 -7.16 12.93
N ASN A 124 -22.06 -8.21 12.29
CA ASN A 124 -22.72 -9.34 12.95
C ASN A 124 -21.83 -10.57 13.17
N ALA A 125 -20.52 -10.48 12.91
CA ALA A 125 -19.59 -11.58 13.08
C ALA A 125 -19.47 -11.96 14.57
N THR A 126 -19.50 -13.25 14.87
CA THR A 126 -19.36 -13.75 16.25
C THR A 126 -18.35 -14.88 16.33
N LEU A 127 -17.67 -14.97 17.46
CA LEU A 127 -16.69 -16.01 17.75
C LEU A 127 -17.10 -16.77 19.01
N SER A 128 -17.18 -18.10 18.89
CA SER A 128 -17.42 -19.00 20.03
C SER A 128 -16.24 -19.95 20.19
N LYS A 129 -15.63 -19.98 21.38
CA LYS A 129 -14.49 -20.85 21.68
C LYS A 129 -14.95 -22.32 21.79
N ILE A 130 -14.21 -23.21 21.15
CA ILE A 130 -14.33 -24.67 21.27
C ILE A 130 -13.30 -25.18 22.29
N SER A 131 -12.04 -24.79 22.10
CA SER A 131 -10.95 -25.11 23.02
C SER A 131 -9.85 -24.06 22.98
N GLN A 132 -9.12 -23.94 24.09
CA GLN A 132 -7.88 -23.16 24.16
C GLN A 132 -6.81 -23.96 24.89
N ASN A 133 -5.56 -23.78 24.48
CA ASN A 133 -4.39 -24.38 25.13
C ASN A 133 -3.25 -23.35 25.12
N ILE A 134 -2.58 -23.19 26.25
CA ILE A 134 -1.47 -22.25 26.40
C ILE A 134 -0.31 -23.02 27.02
N ASN A 135 0.85 -22.93 26.39
CA ASN A 135 2.07 -23.52 26.89
C ASN A 135 3.20 -22.47 26.92
N ASP A 136 4.43 -22.93 27.16
CA ASP A 136 5.58 -22.05 27.30
C ASP A 136 5.91 -21.30 25.99
N THR A 137 5.68 -21.93 24.84
CA THR A 137 6.08 -21.40 23.53
C THR A 137 4.92 -20.91 22.67
N HIS A 138 3.71 -21.44 22.82
CA HIS A 138 2.57 -21.12 21.96
C HIS A 138 1.27 -20.94 22.75
N PHE A 139 0.32 -20.23 22.14
CA PHE A 139 -1.09 -20.37 22.45
C PHE A 139 -1.85 -20.94 21.25
N GLU A 140 -2.90 -21.70 21.54
CA GLU A 140 -3.67 -22.47 20.59
C GLU A 140 -5.15 -22.24 20.84
N LEU A 141 -5.90 -21.90 19.79
CA LEU A 141 -7.31 -21.56 19.83
C LEU A 141 -8.07 -22.31 18.74
N THR A 142 -9.06 -23.11 19.15
CA THR A 142 -10.08 -23.67 18.26
C THR A 142 -11.39 -22.91 18.47
N TYR A 143 -11.99 -22.39 17.40
CA TYR A 143 -13.15 -21.51 17.49
C TYR A 143 -14.11 -21.70 16.32
N ARG A 144 -15.40 -21.43 16.55
CA ARG A 144 -16.41 -21.24 15.50
C ARG A 144 -16.56 -19.75 15.22
N CYS A 145 -16.50 -19.37 13.95
CA CYS A 145 -16.65 -17.99 13.48
C CYS A 145 -17.94 -17.91 12.65
N GLU A 146 -19.00 -17.30 13.20
CA GLU A 146 -20.29 -17.16 12.54
C GLU A 146 -20.41 -15.79 11.87
N GLY A 147 -20.83 -15.74 10.60
CA GLY A 147 -20.95 -14.47 9.86
C GLY A 147 -19.59 -13.82 9.56
N CYS A 148 -18.56 -14.63 9.33
CA CYS A 148 -17.19 -14.15 9.14
C CYS A 148 -16.74 -14.09 7.68
N TRP A 149 -17.49 -14.72 6.75
CA TRP A 149 -17.20 -14.63 5.31
C TRP A 149 -18.00 -13.57 4.56
N SER A 150 -18.85 -12.84 5.28
CA SER A 150 -19.56 -11.66 4.81
C SER A 150 -19.47 -10.63 5.91
N TRP A 151 -19.26 -9.37 5.57
CA TRP A 151 -19.13 -8.30 6.55
C TRP A 151 -19.82 -7.03 6.11
N ASP A 152 -20.23 -6.26 7.12
CA ASP A 152 -20.79 -4.93 7.01
C ASP A 152 -20.29 -4.12 8.21
N HIS A 153 -19.37 -3.19 7.95
CA HIS A 153 -18.90 -2.24 8.95
C HIS A 153 -19.34 -0.84 8.56
N ASP A 154 -20.40 -0.35 9.20
CA ASP A 154 -20.94 0.99 8.98
C ASP A 154 -21.20 1.30 7.48
N GLY A 155 -21.71 0.31 6.73
CA GLY A 155 -22.00 0.41 5.30
C GLY A 155 -20.84 0.02 4.39
N ALA A 156 -19.65 -0.25 4.95
CA ALA A 156 -18.54 -0.86 4.23
C ALA A 156 -18.75 -2.38 4.13
N THR A 157 -19.47 -2.80 3.09
CA THR A 157 -19.80 -4.21 2.85
C THR A 157 -18.74 -4.93 2.02
N GLY A 158 -18.57 -6.22 2.26
CA GLY A 158 -17.73 -7.10 1.46
C GLY A 158 -17.94 -8.56 1.84
N ASP A 159 -17.52 -9.46 0.97
CA ASP A 159 -17.62 -10.89 1.23
C ASP A 159 -16.50 -11.66 0.55
N GLN A 160 -16.20 -12.83 1.12
CA GLN A 160 -15.38 -13.86 0.52
C GLN A 160 -16.02 -15.22 0.81
N ILE A 161 -17.32 -15.36 0.52
CA ILE A 161 -18.06 -16.60 0.78
C ILE A 161 -17.37 -17.76 0.03
N PRO A 162 -16.94 -18.83 0.73
CA PRO A 162 -16.21 -19.93 0.10
C PRO A 162 -17.03 -20.57 -1.02
N ALA A 163 -16.54 -20.46 -2.26
CA ALA A 163 -17.20 -21.06 -3.41
C ALA A 163 -17.33 -22.59 -3.28
N THR A 164 -18.33 -23.18 -3.94
CA THR A 164 -18.57 -24.63 -3.89
C THR A 164 -17.79 -25.41 -4.95
N THR A 165 -17.07 -24.72 -5.84
CA THR A 165 -16.26 -25.33 -6.89
C THR A 165 -14.97 -25.92 -6.34
N SER A 166 -14.55 -27.09 -6.85
CA SER A 166 -13.39 -27.83 -6.35
C SER A 166 -12.04 -27.12 -6.53
N ALA A 167 -11.95 -26.15 -7.45
CA ALA A 167 -10.74 -25.38 -7.72
C ALA A 167 -10.61 -24.08 -6.91
N ALA A 168 -11.63 -23.74 -6.10
CA ALA A 168 -11.59 -22.51 -5.33
C ALA A 168 -10.63 -22.61 -4.13
N ALA A 169 -10.08 -21.47 -3.73
CA ALA A 169 -9.28 -21.32 -2.54
C ALA A 169 -9.84 -20.17 -1.69
N GLN A 170 -9.80 -20.34 -0.38
CA GLN A 170 -10.09 -19.30 0.58
C GLN A 170 -8.81 -18.53 0.86
N ILE A 171 -8.79 -17.23 0.58
CA ILE A 171 -7.59 -16.41 0.77
C ILE A 171 -7.68 -15.68 2.11
N VAL A 172 -6.68 -15.86 2.96
CA VAL A 172 -6.66 -15.28 4.30
C VAL A 172 -5.30 -14.63 4.51
N GLY A 173 -5.31 -13.35 4.86
CA GLY A 173 -4.13 -12.64 5.32
C GLY A 173 -3.86 -12.93 6.79
N TRP A 174 -2.60 -12.89 7.21
CA TRP A 174 -2.22 -12.98 8.61
C TRP A 174 -1.18 -11.93 8.96
N ALA A 175 -1.13 -11.54 10.22
CA ALA A 175 -0.18 -10.57 10.73
C ALA A 175 0.13 -10.86 12.21
N GLN A 176 1.37 -10.68 12.64
CA GLN A 176 1.78 -10.88 14.03
C GLN A 176 2.66 -9.75 14.54
N ALA A 177 2.45 -9.32 15.78
CA ALA A 177 3.32 -8.33 16.43
C ALA A 177 4.07 -8.91 17.63
N THR A 178 5.24 -8.34 17.90
CA THR A 178 6.11 -8.61 19.06
C THR A 178 5.60 -8.03 20.38
N GLN A 179 4.47 -7.33 20.35
CA GLN A 179 3.87 -6.67 21.50
C GLN A 179 2.38 -7.05 21.59
N ALA A 180 1.89 -7.31 22.79
CA ALA A 180 0.45 -7.43 23.04
C ALA A 180 -0.26 -6.08 22.83
N PRO A 181 -1.61 -6.07 22.75
CA PRO A 181 -2.38 -4.82 22.78
C PRO A 181 -2.04 -4.00 24.03
N ASN A 182 -2.23 -2.68 23.96
CA ASN A 182 -1.83 -1.75 25.02
C ASN A 182 -2.46 -2.08 26.38
N SER A 183 -3.67 -2.64 26.37
CA SER A 183 -4.45 -3.11 27.51
C SER A 183 -4.96 -4.53 27.21
N PRO A 184 -4.20 -5.60 27.50
CA PRO A 184 -4.55 -6.96 27.10
C PRO A 184 -5.90 -7.47 27.62
N SER A 185 -6.37 -6.99 28.77
CA SER A 185 -7.68 -7.37 29.32
C SER A 185 -8.88 -6.73 28.60
N ASP A 186 -8.64 -5.79 27.67
CA ASP A 186 -9.66 -5.04 26.97
C ASP A 186 -9.69 -5.43 25.49
N ALA A 187 -10.82 -6.00 25.05
CA ALA A 187 -11.01 -6.42 23.66
C ALA A 187 -10.97 -5.24 22.67
N ASP A 188 -11.20 -4.03 23.17
CA ASP A 188 -11.24 -2.80 22.37
C ASP A 188 -9.90 -2.06 22.35
N SER A 189 -8.88 -2.62 23.03
CA SER A 189 -7.57 -1.99 23.17
C SER A 189 -6.91 -1.67 21.83
N ASP A 190 -6.18 -0.55 21.82
CA ASP A 190 -5.28 -0.19 20.73
C ASP A 190 -4.18 -1.24 20.56
N ILE A 191 -3.84 -1.50 19.31
CA ILE A 191 -2.79 -2.44 18.92
C ILE A 191 -1.65 -1.69 18.23
N LYS A 192 -0.44 -2.23 18.33
CA LYS A 192 0.69 -1.78 17.50
C LYS A 192 0.62 -2.42 16.13
N GLN A 193 1.21 -1.77 15.12
CA GLN A 193 1.43 -2.38 13.81
C GLN A 193 2.17 -3.71 13.95
N HIS A 194 1.84 -4.67 13.09
CA HIS A 194 2.51 -5.97 13.05
C HIS A 194 3.98 -5.86 12.64
N ASP A 195 4.79 -6.78 13.14
CA ASP A 195 6.21 -6.91 12.80
C ASP A 195 6.44 -7.91 11.66
N ASP A 196 5.47 -8.82 11.45
CA ASP A 196 5.48 -9.81 10.36
C ASP A 196 4.06 -10.01 9.82
N ASP A 197 3.96 -10.37 8.55
CA ASP A 197 2.69 -10.62 7.87
C ASP A 197 2.84 -11.51 6.64
N GLY A 198 1.71 -12.01 6.16
CA GLY A 198 1.67 -12.78 4.94
C GLY A 198 0.25 -13.15 4.54
N ILE A 199 0.15 -13.97 3.49
CA ILE A 199 -1.12 -14.41 2.92
C ILE A 199 -1.04 -15.91 2.65
N PHE A 200 -2.14 -16.61 2.86
CA PHE A 200 -2.27 -18.00 2.45
C PHE A 200 -3.59 -18.26 1.71
N GLY A 201 -3.54 -19.26 0.82
CA GLY A 201 -4.70 -19.73 0.05
C GLY A 201 -5.05 -21.18 0.40
N ALA A 202 -6.16 -21.37 1.12
CA ALA A 202 -6.63 -22.69 1.54
C ALA A 202 -7.61 -23.28 0.53
N ALA A 203 -7.24 -24.36 -0.17
CA ALA A 203 -8.14 -25.04 -1.11
C ALA A 203 -9.47 -25.43 -0.42
N VAL A 204 -10.59 -24.86 -0.88
CA VAL A 204 -11.87 -25.00 -0.18
C VAL A 204 -12.37 -26.43 -0.19
N ALA A 205 -12.11 -27.18 -1.26
CA ALA A 205 -12.55 -28.56 -1.40
C ALA A 205 -12.00 -29.46 -0.30
N SER A 206 -10.73 -29.26 0.07
CA SER A 206 -10.05 -30.03 1.10
C SER A 206 -10.49 -29.66 2.52
N ALA A 207 -10.98 -28.43 2.72
CA ALA A 207 -11.46 -27.96 4.02
C ALA A 207 -12.91 -28.38 4.32
N ARG A 208 -13.69 -28.84 3.33
CA ARG A 208 -15.10 -29.19 3.52
C ARG A 208 -15.30 -30.57 4.12
N ASN A 209 -16.10 -30.67 5.17
CA ASN A 209 -16.39 -31.96 5.80
C ASN A 209 -17.87 -32.15 6.16
N SER A 210 -18.44 -33.31 5.87
CA SER A 210 -19.83 -33.63 6.22
C SER A 210 -20.10 -33.70 7.72
N ALA A 211 -19.06 -33.90 8.53
CA ALA A 211 -19.15 -33.89 9.99
C ALA A 211 -19.24 -32.47 10.59
N TYR A 212 -19.10 -31.41 9.77
CA TYR A 212 -19.07 -30.02 10.22
C TYR A 212 -20.23 -29.65 11.17
N THR A 213 -21.47 -30.02 10.81
CA THR A 213 -22.66 -29.73 11.64
C THR A 213 -22.66 -30.46 12.99
N SER A 214 -21.86 -31.51 13.15
CA SER A 214 -21.65 -32.15 14.46
C SER A 214 -20.62 -31.40 15.30
N TRP A 215 -19.60 -30.80 14.66
CA TRP A 215 -18.55 -30.04 15.32
C TRP A 215 -19.02 -28.67 15.80
N VAL A 216 -19.92 -27.99 15.09
CA VAL A 216 -20.45 -26.69 15.54
C VAL A 216 -21.14 -26.78 16.91
N SER A 217 -21.62 -27.96 17.31
CA SER A 217 -22.21 -28.19 18.64
C SER A 217 -21.20 -28.20 19.79
N LEU A 218 -19.90 -28.28 19.49
CA LEU A 218 -18.80 -28.18 20.45
C LEU A 218 -18.50 -26.74 20.83
N ALA A 219 -18.97 -25.76 20.04
CA ALA A 219 -18.80 -24.36 20.33
C ALA A 219 -19.59 -24.00 21.59
N THR A 220 -18.86 -23.69 22.67
CA THR A 220 -19.49 -23.19 23.89
C THR A 220 -19.73 -21.69 23.72
N ALA A 221 -20.98 -21.25 23.96
CA ALA A 221 -21.32 -19.83 23.90
C ALA A 221 -20.42 -19.07 24.90
N THR A 222 -19.45 -18.32 24.38
CA THR A 222 -18.70 -17.36 25.18
C THR A 222 -19.46 -16.04 25.06
N SER A 223 -19.76 -15.41 26.20
CA SER A 223 -20.45 -14.12 26.25
C SER A 223 -19.75 -13.09 25.36
N ALA A 224 -20.49 -12.47 24.45
CA ALA A 224 -20.07 -11.23 23.81
C ALA A 224 -19.54 -10.26 24.88
N PRO A 225 -18.48 -9.48 24.61
CA PRO A 225 -18.15 -8.33 25.44
C PRO A 225 -19.41 -7.50 25.60
N ALA A 226 -19.78 -7.17 26.83
CA ALA A 226 -21.00 -6.42 27.10
C ALA A 226 -20.96 -5.10 26.35
N ALA A 227 -21.90 -4.89 25.42
CA ALA A 227 -22.17 -3.55 24.89
C ALA A 227 -22.38 -2.60 26.07
N ALA A 228 -21.44 -1.67 26.27
CA ALA A 228 -21.53 -0.68 27.32
C ALA A 228 -22.79 0.15 27.09
N THR A 229 -23.82 -0.12 27.89
CA THR A 229 -25.01 0.71 27.96
C THR A 229 -24.60 2.07 28.50
N ALA A 230 -24.80 3.11 27.70
CA ALA A 230 -24.69 4.49 28.14
C ALA A 230 -25.51 4.69 29.42
N SER A 231 -24.85 5.06 30.51
CA SER A 231 -25.51 5.52 31.73
C SER A 231 -25.21 7.01 31.96
N PRO A 232 -26.19 7.77 32.47
CA PRO A 232 -26.18 9.23 32.36
C PRO A 232 -25.23 9.87 33.37
N THR A 233 -24.64 10.97 32.92
CA THR A 233 -23.85 11.93 33.70
C THR A 233 -24.51 12.31 35.03
N GLY A 234 -23.87 11.93 36.14
CA GLY A 234 -24.14 12.45 37.48
C GLY A 234 -23.00 13.36 37.93
N SER A 235 -23.22 14.67 37.91
CA SER A 235 -22.29 15.65 38.46
C SER A 235 -22.13 15.47 39.97
N SER A 236 -20.91 15.35 40.47
CA SER A 236 -20.61 15.74 41.86
C SER A 236 -19.23 16.39 41.96
N ASN A 237 -19.26 17.65 42.41
CA ASN A 237 -18.10 18.40 42.87
C ASN A 237 -17.48 17.71 44.09
N SER A 238 -16.18 17.48 44.06
CA SER A 238 -15.38 17.54 45.30
C SER A 238 -14.00 18.11 45.03
N THR A 239 -13.67 19.11 45.82
CA THR A 239 -12.40 19.81 45.93
C THR A 239 -11.38 18.98 46.72
N GLY A 240 -10.16 18.82 46.20
CA GLY A 240 -9.02 18.23 46.92
C GLY A 240 -7.70 18.64 46.28
N SER A 241 -6.82 19.24 47.08
CA SER A 241 -5.63 20.01 46.70
C SER A 241 -4.35 19.17 46.56
N ALA A 242 -3.59 19.46 45.50
CA ALA A 242 -2.12 19.51 45.32
C ALA A 242 -1.16 18.45 45.91
N GLY A 243 -0.37 17.85 45.01
CA GLY A 243 0.97 17.28 45.26
C GLY A 243 1.63 16.88 43.94
N SER A 244 2.73 17.55 43.56
CA SER A 244 3.39 17.45 42.25
C SER A 244 4.45 16.34 42.17
N THR A 245 4.49 15.62 41.05
CA THR A 245 5.70 15.23 40.29
C THR A 245 5.25 14.83 38.88
N GLY A 246 5.47 15.70 37.89
CA GLY A 246 5.04 15.51 36.51
C GLY A 246 6.06 14.74 35.67
N THR A 247 5.66 13.55 35.23
CA THR A 247 6.08 12.95 33.95
C THR A 247 4.84 12.98 33.06
N GLY A 248 4.94 13.72 31.96
CA GLY A 248 3.81 13.99 31.05
C GLY A 248 3.22 12.69 30.51
N ALA A 249 1.99 12.39 30.94
CA ALA A 249 1.15 11.42 30.27
C ALA A 249 0.78 12.00 28.91
N VAL A 250 1.15 11.27 27.85
CA VAL A 250 0.61 11.44 26.51
C VAL A 250 -0.88 11.14 26.61
N ALA A 251 -1.72 12.09 26.24
CA ALA A 251 -3.16 11.89 26.19
C ALA A 251 -3.47 10.90 25.06
N THR A 252 -3.96 9.72 25.44
CA THR A 252 -4.60 8.76 24.56
C THR A 252 -5.93 9.36 24.11
N ALA A 253 -6.07 9.57 22.80
CA ALA A 253 -7.35 9.85 22.17
C ALA A 253 -7.59 8.75 21.13
N THR A 254 -8.31 7.71 21.54
CA THR A 254 -9.09 6.86 20.64
C THR A 254 -10.21 7.72 20.08
N ALA A 255 -10.10 8.08 18.80
CA ALA A 255 -11.21 8.57 18.01
C ALA A 255 -10.92 8.22 16.56
N SER A 256 -11.82 7.44 15.93
CA SER A 256 -12.02 7.54 14.48
C SER A 256 -12.06 9.03 14.15
N ALA A 257 -11.25 9.47 13.18
CA ALA A 257 -11.00 10.88 12.92
C ALA A 257 -12.33 11.63 12.71
N THR A 258 -12.82 12.26 13.77
CA THR A 258 -13.88 13.24 13.67
C THR A 258 -13.27 14.43 12.96
N ALA A 259 -13.86 14.87 11.84
CA ALA A 259 -13.41 16.02 11.08
C ALA A 259 -13.03 17.16 12.05
N ALA A 260 -11.83 17.72 11.88
CA ALA A 260 -11.32 18.74 12.79
C ALA A 260 -12.36 19.87 12.92
N ALA A 261 -12.65 20.29 14.16
CA ALA A 261 -13.72 21.25 14.42
C ALA A 261 -13.50 22.53 13.62
N CYS A 262 -14.38 22.85 12.67
CA CYS A 262 -14.29 24.05 11.82
C CYS A 262 -14.58 25.32 12.62
N PRO A 263 -13.57 26.12 13.02
CA PRO A 263 -13.83 27.40 13.65
C PRO A 263 -14.41 28.34 12.58
N SER A 264 -15.30 29.26 12.96
CA SER A 264 -15.91 30.21 12.01
C SER A 264 -14.90 31.11 11.28
N THR A 265 -13.66 31.18 11.77
CA THR A 265 -12.52 31.87 11.15
C THR A 265 -11.93 31.13 9.95
N ASN A 266 -12.21 29.84 9.77
CA ASN A 266 -11.63 29.00 8.72
C ASN A 266 -12.58 28.87 7.52
N THR A 267 -13.16 29.99 7.09
CA THR A 267 -14.00 30.07 5.90
C THR A 267 -13.40 31.06 4.89
N MET A 268 -13.49 30.76 3.59
CA MET A 268 -13.06 31.68 2.54
C MET A 268 -14.21 32.60 2.13
N ALA A 269 -14.34 33.78 2.75
CA ALA A 269 -15.40 34.71 2.39
C ALA A 269 -15.14 35.42 1.05
N ASN A 270 -16.12 35.38 0.13
CA ASN A 270 -16.28 36.27 -1.04
C ASN A 270 -15.09 36.37 -2.01
N THR A 271 -14.23 35.36 -2.10
CA THR A 271 -13.16 35.30 -3.11
C THR A 271 -13.50 34.23 -4.14
N THR A 272 -13.43 34.59 -5.43
CA THR A 272 -13.60 33.64 -6.54
C THR A 272 -12.28 33.39 -7.25
N TRP A 273 -12.18 32.24 -7.92
CA TRP A 273 -10.96 31.81 -8.60
C TRP A 273 -11.25 31.40 -10.05
N ASP A 274 -10.38 31.79 -10.98
CA ASP A 274 -10.50 31.36 -12.36
C ASP A 274 -10.25 29.84 -12.47
N TYR A 275 -9.36 29.32 -11.64
CA TYR A 275 -9.10 27.90 -11.53
C TYR A 275 -9.01 27.45 -10.07
N ILE A 276 -9.79 26.43 -9.72
CA ILE A 276 -9.61 25.66 -8.48
C ILE A 276 -9.09 24.29 -8.87
N ILE A 277 -7.92 23.92 -8.37
CA ILE A 277 -7.26 22.63 -8.61
C ILE A 277 -7.33 21.84 -7.31
N VAL A 278 -7.85 20.62 -7.39
CA VAL A 278 -8.06 19.75 -6.23
C VAL A 278 -7.02 18.63 -6.26
N GLY A 279 -6.07 18.65 -5.33
CA GLY A 279 -4.96 17.71 -5.18
C GLY A 279 -3.62 18.30 -5.63
N GLY A 280 -2.67 18.41 -4.70
CA GLY A 280 -1.30 18.90 -4.90
C GLY A 280 -0.31 17.80 -5.28
N GLY A 281 -0.71 16.88 -6.16
CA GLY A 281 0.12 15.75 -6.62
C GLY A 281 0.88 16.00 -7.93
N ALA A 282 1.26 14.91 -8.60
CA ALA A 282 2.02 14.92 -9.86
C ALA A 282 1.34 15.70 -11.00
N GLY A 283 0.00 15.71 -11.07
CA GLY A 283 -0.75 16.49 -12.05
C GLY A 283 -1.07 17.91 -11.58
N GLY A 284 -1.52 18.05 -10.33
CA GLY A 284 -2.06 19.32 -9.83
C GLY A 284 -1.02 20.41 -9.61
N ILE A 285 0.17 20.07 -9.09
CA ILE A 285 1.25 21.05 -8.88
C ILE A 285 1.71 21.68 -10.21
N PRO A 286 2.10 20.91 -11.25
CA PRO A 286 2.50 21.51 -12.52
C PRO A 286 1.38 22.32 -13.19
N LEU A 287 0.13 21.83 -13.09
CA LEU A 287 -1.01 22.54 -13.67
C LEU A 287 -1.25 23.90 -13.01
N ALA A 288 -1.13 23.97 -11.68
CA ALA A 288 -1.27 25.21 -10.93
C ALA A 288 -0.20 26.24 -11.32
N ASP A 289 1.03 25.78 -11.52
CA ASP A 289 2.12 26.63 -12.00
C ASP A 289 1.83 27.19 -13.39
N LYS A 290 1.46 26.34 -14.35
CA LYS A 290 1.22 26.77 -15.74
C LYS A 290 0.02 27.72 -15.86
N LEU A 291 -1.08 27.45 -15.18
CA LEU A 291 -2.27 28.31 -15.22
C LEU A 291 -2.04 29.65 -14.52
N SER A 292 -1.28 29.67 -13.42
CA SER A 292 -0.95 30.92 -12.73
C SER A 292 0.08 31.75 -13.48
N GLU A 293 0.96 31.14 -14.28
CA GLU A 293 1.88 31.83 -15.18
C GLU A 293 1.15 32.65 -16.26
N ASP A 294 0.02 32.14 -16.75
CA ASP A 294 -0.83 32.83 -17.74
C ASP A 294 -1.64 33.99 -17.13
N GLY A 295 -1.47 34.27 -15.83
CA GLY A 295 -2.09 35.41 -15.12
C GLY A 295 -3.46 35.12 -14.51
N ALA A 296 -3.98 33.91 -14.63
CA ALA A 296 -5.25 33.50 -14.03
C ALA A 296 -5.13 33.41 -12.50
N SER A 297 -6.21 33.67 -11.78
CA SER A 297 -6.27 33.41 -10.33
C SER A 297 -6.42 31.90 -10.08
N VAL A 298 -5.47 31.30 -9.37
CA VAL A 298 -5.38 29.85 -9.14
C VAL A 298 -5.37 29.52 -7.66
N LEU A 299 -6.30 28.66 -7.25
CA LEU A 299 -6.32 28.02 -5.93
C LEU A 299 -5.93 26.54 -6.07
N LEU A 300 -4.91 26.10 -5.35
CA LEU A 300 -4.57 24.69 -5.20
C LEU A 300 -5.00 24.23 -3.81
N ILE A 301 -5.85 23.21 -3.73
CA ILE A 301 -6.36 22.63 -2.49
C ILE A 301 -5.76 21.23 -2.31
N GLU A 302 -5.17 20.96 -1.15
CA GLU A 302 -4.54 19.70 -0.80
C GLU A 302 -5.14 19.16 0.50
N LYS A 303 -5.52 17.88 0.49
CA LYS A 303 -6.08 17.16 1.65
C LYS A 303 -5.07 17.12 2.78
N GLY A 304 -3.84 16.73 2.45
CA GLY A 304 -2.79 16.45 3.41
C GLY A 304 -2.02 17.65 3.95
N PRO A 305 -1.13 17.41 4.93
CA PRO A 305 -0.21 18.40 5.47
C PRO A 305 0.98 18.67 4.54
N ALA A 306 1.77 19.68 4.90
CA ALA A 306 3.06 19.94 4.26
C ALA A 306 4.04 18.77 4.46
N SER A 307 4.76 18.41 3.40
CA SER A 307 5.71 17.28 3.38
C SER A 307 7.18 17.74 3.49
N SER A 308 7.75 18.30 2.43
CA SER A 308 9.14 18.80 2.41
C SER A 308 9.34 19.94 3.40
N GLY A 309 10.55 20.08 3.93
CA GLY A 309 10.85 21.18 4.85
C GLY A 309 10.78 22.57 4.20
N ARG A 310 11.00 22.67 2.88
CA ARG A 310 10.75 23.91 2.11
C ARG A 310 9.33 24.45 2.28
N TRP A 311 8.36 23.56 2.37
CA TRP A 311 6.93 23.89 2.49
C TRP A 311 6.45 23.89 3.95
N GLY A 312 7.38 23.86 4.91
CA GLY A 312 7.06 23.86 6.34
C GLY A 312 6.72 22.49 6.93
N GLY A 313 7.07 21.41 6.22
CA GLY A 313 6.91 20.06 6.76
C GLY A 313 7.82 19.79 7.96
N THR A 314 7.35 18.96 8.88
CA THR A 314 8.00 18.71 10.18
C THR A 314 8.32 17.25 10.46
N MET A 315 7.77 16.30 9.69
CA MET A 315 7.97 14.87 9.89
C MET A 315 9.41 14.48 9.56
N LYS A 316 10.23 14.22 10.58
CA LYS A 316 11.66 13.91 10.40
C LYS A 316 12.22 13.04 11.52
N PRO A 317 13.22 12.19 11.24
CA PRO A 317 13.98 11.51 12.28
C PRO A 317 14.87 12.48 13.06
N GLU A 318 15.29 12.07 14.26
CA GLU A 318 16.05 12.88 15.21
C GLU A 318 17.34 13.47 14.60
N TRP A 319 18.04 12.72 13.75
CA TRP A 319 19.31 13.18 13.16
C TRP A 319 19.14 14.29 12.11
N LEU A 320 17.90 14.58 11.67
CA LEU A 320 17.57 15.75 10.83
C LEU A 320 17.15 16.98 11.64
N VAL A 321 17.01 16.88 12.97
CA VAL A 321 16.64 18.01 13.83
C VAL A 321 17.69 19.12 13.72
N GLY A 322 17.21 20.36 13.59
CA GLY A 322 18.06 21.54 13.34
C GLY A 322 18.35 21.81 11.86
N SER A 323 17.98 20.90 10.95
CA SER A 323 17.98 21.14 9.51
C SER A 323 16.58 21.52 8.99
N ASN A 324 16.54 22.10 7.78
CA ASN A 324 15.29 22.31 7.04
C ASN A 324 14.87 21.09 6.20
N LEU A 325 15.38 19.88 6.52
CA LEU A 325 15.03 18.65 5.83
C LEU A 325 13.97 17.86 6.59
N THR A 326 13.18 17.10 5.86
CA THR A 326 12.21 16.12 6.38
C THR A 326 12.49 14.74 5.81
N ARG A 327 11.73 13.72 6.27
CA ARG A 327 11.79 12.37 5.70
C ARG A 327 11.51 12.35 4.19
N PHE A 328 10.78 13.34 3.68
CA PHE A 328 10.45 13.46 2.27
C PHE A 328 11.55 14.15 1.46
N ASP A 329 12.49 14.87 2.08
CA ASP A 329 13.55 15.55 1.34
C ASP A 329 14.73 14.62 1.02
N VAL A 330 14.97 13.62 1.87
CA VAL A 330 16.12 12.71 1.81
C VAL A 330 15.80 11.47 0.98
N PRO A 331 16.42 11.27 -0.21
CA PRO A 331 16.16 10.11 -1.05
C PRO A 331 16.30 8.77 -0.30
N GLY A 332 17.34 8.61 0.52
CA GLY A 332 17.58 7.37 1.26
C GLY A 332 16.58 7.08 2.39
N LEU A 333 15.55 7.92 2.59
CA LEU A 333 14.49 7.69 3.57
C LEU A 333 13.12 7.43 2.92
N ASP A 334 13.05 7.35 1.59
CA ASP A 334 11.79 7.17 0.86
C ASP A 334 11.08 5.84 1.22
N ASN A 335 11.82 4.76 1.40
CA ASN A 335 11.28 3.43 1.72
C ASN A 335 10.68 3.33 3.14
N GLU A 336 10.91 4.30 4.02
CA GLU A 336 10.31 4.30 5.37
C GLU A 336 8.76 4.34 5.30
N ILE A 337 8.18 4.81 4.19
CA ILE A 337 6.73 4.78 3.98
C ILE A 337 6.13 3.37 4.10
N TRP A 338 6.89 2.31 3.82
CA TRP A 338 6.40 0.94 3.94
C TRP A 338 6.44 0.39 5.37
N LYS A 339 7.24 1.03 6.23
CA LYS A 339 7.34 0.68 7.65
C LYS A 339 6.40 1.53 8.50
N ASP A 340 6.40 2.84 8.28
CA ASP A 340 5.60 3.82 9.00
C ASP A 340 4.93 4.77 8.01
N SER A 341 3.62 4.59 7.81
CA SER A 341 2.79 5.36 6.88
C SER A 341 1.70 6.21 7.54
N GLU A 342 1.63 6.16 8.88
CA GLU A 342 0.56 6.78 9.65
C GLU A 342 0.52 8.30 9.43
N GLY A 343 -0.66 8.85 9.14
CA GLY A 343 -0.84 10.27 8.83
C GLY A 343 -0.16 10.75 7.53
N ILE A 344 0.39 9.85 6.73
CA ILE A 344 1.03 10.13 5.44
C ILE A 344 0.24 9.48 4.30
N ALA A 345 -0.09 8.21 4.44
CA ALA A 345 -0.91 7.49 3.48
C ALA A 345 -2.37 7.96 3.52
N CYS A 346 -3.07 7.83 2.40
CA CYS A 346 -4.51 8.03 2.37
C CYS A 346 -5.21 6.87 3.07
N GLU A 347 -6.05 7.18 4.05
CA GLU A 347 -6.76 6.18 4.87
C GLU A 347 -8.08 5.73 4.25
N ASP A 348 -8.58 6.48 3.27
CA ASP A 348 -9.88 6.26 2.62
C ASP A 348 -9.79 5.47 1.32
N TYR A 349 -8.63 4.86 1.03
CA TYR A 349 -8.38 4.02 -0.15
C TYR A 349 -7.84 2.65 0.29
N SER A 350 -8.28 1.57 -0.36
CA SER A 350 -7.79 0.20 -0.11
C SER A 350 -6.38 -0.08 -0.66
N VAL A 351 -5.63 0.95 -1.06
CA VAL A 351 -4.29 0.86 -1.68
C VAL A 351 -3.42 2.01 -1.23
N MET A 352 -2.09 1.85 -1.33
CA MET A 352 -1.14 2.90 -0.97
C MET A 352 -1.26 4.12 -1.90
N ALA A 353 -1.49 5.30 -1.31
CA ALA A 353 -1.37 6.60 -1.94
C ALA A 353 -0.91 7.64 -0.91
N GLY A 354 -0.07 8.59 -1.30
CA GLY A 354 0.36 9.67 -0.40
C GLY A 354 -0.70 10.78 -0.28
N CYS A 355 -1.20 11.02 0.93
CA CYS A 355 -2.09 12.12 1.31
C CYS A 355 -1.30 13.21 2.07
N VAL A 356 -0.27 13.73 1.41
CA VAL A 356 0.54 14.88 1.83
C VAL A 356 0.78 15.78 0.62
N LEU A 357 1.18 17.03 0.82
CA LEU A 357 1.58 17.92 -0.30
C LEU A 357 2.65 17.24 -1.17
N GLY A 358 2.44 17.21 -2.49
CA GLY A 358 3.24 16.44 -3.44
C GLY A 358 2.64 15.07 -3.81
N GLY A 359 1.69 14.57 -3.03
CA GLY A 359 1.03 13.28 -3.21
C GLY A 359 2.03 12.14 -3.40
N GLY A 360 1.81 11.31 -4.42
CA GLY A 360 2.74 10.23 -4.78
C GLY A 360 4.19 10.67 -5.01
N THR A 361 4.43 11.91 -5.48
CA THR A 361 5.80 12.39 -5.72
C THR A 361 6.57 12.69 -4.43
N ALA A 362 5.87 12.89 -3.31
CA ALA A 362 6.48 13.07 -2.00
C ALA A 362 6.96 11.75 -1.37
N VAL A 363 6.33 10.62 -1.72
CA VAL A 363 6.54 9.33 -1.06
C VAL A 363 7.18 8.26 -1.97
N ASN A 364 7.22 8.46 -3.29
CA ASN A 364 7.77 7.48 -4.22
C ASN A 364 9.31 7.43 -4.20
N ALA A 365 9.88 6.51 -5.00
CA ALA A 365 11.32 6.37 -5.20
C ALA A 365 11.97 7.46 -6.08
N GLY A 366 11.16 8.41 -6.60
CA GLY A 366 11.65 9.49 -7.46
C GLY A 366 12.25 9.08 -8.80
N LEU A 367 12.02 7.84 -9.26
CA LEU A 367 12.38 7.45 -10.62
C LEU A 367 11.68 8.37 -11.64
N TRP A 368 12.42 8.74 -12.68
CA TRP A 368 12.00 9.77 -13.62
C TRP A 368 12.50 9.45 -15.02
N TRP A 369 11.60 9.47 -15.99
CA TRP A 369 11.96 9.17 -17.38
C TRP A 369 11.15 9.94 -18.41
N LYS A 370 11.78 10.26 -19.54
CA LYS A 370 11.11 10.72 -20.74
C LYS A 370 10.25 9.59 -21.25
N ALA A 371 8.97 9.88 -21.46
CA ALA A 371 8.00 8.92 -21.95
C ALA A 371 8.46 8.28 -23.26
N ASN A 372 8.28 6.97 -23.40
CA ASN A 372 8.43 6.30 -24.69
C ASN A 372 7.37 6.88 -25.64
N PRO A 373 7.75 7.43 -26.82
CA PRO A 373 6.78 7.97 -27.78
C PRO A 373 5.63 6.99 -28.09
N GLU A 374 5.93 5.69 -28.15
CA GLU A 374 4.92 4.67 -28.46
C GLU A 374 3.82 4.56 -27.39
N ASP A 375 4.09 4.92 -26.14
CA ASP A 375 3.07 4.91 -25.09
C ASP A 375 1.95 5.93 -25.37
N PHE A 376 2.30 7.10 -25.92
CA PHE A 376 1.32 8.08 -26.41
C PHE A 376 0.60 7.58 -27.65
N ASP A 377 1.36 7.06 -28.61
CA ASP A 377 0.81 6.65 -29.91
C ASP A 377 -0.14 5.46 -29.78
N TYR A 378 0.11 4.57 -28.83
CA TYR A 378 -0.72 3.40 -28.57
C TYR A 378 -1.96 3.75 -27.71
N ASN A 379 -1.79 4.45 -26.59
CA ASN A 379 -2.85 4.57 -25.57
C ASN A 379 -3.78 5.77 -25.75
N PHE A 380 -3.34 6.84 -26.41
CA PHE A 380 -4.06 8.11 -26.40
C PHE A 380 -4.76 8.41 -27.73
N PRO A 381 -5.86 9.20 -27.73
CA PRO A 381 -6.54 9.59 -28.96
C PRO A 381 -5.73 10.62 -29.79
N GLU A 382 -6.27 11.00 -30.95
CA GLU A 382 -5.75 12.12 -31.74
C GLU A 382 -5.68 13.42 -30.88
N GLY A 383 -4.60 14.19 -31.05
CA GLY A 383 -4.31 15.38 -30.26
C GLY A 383 -3.47 15.11 -29.00
N TRP A 384 -3.23 13.83 -28.67
CA TRP A 384 -2.39 13.36 -27.57
C TRP A 384 -1.32 12.36 -28.03
N LYS A 385 -1.12 12.23 -29.34
CA LYS A 385 -0.09 11.35 -29.91
C LYS A 385 1.29 11.89 -29.58
N SER A 386 2.34 11.09 -29.77
CA SER A 386 3.71 11.48 -29.41
C SER A 386 4.13 12.79 -30.07
N SER A 387 3.72 13.01 -31.32
CA SER A 387 3.94 14.25 -32.06
C SER A 387 3.29 15.48 -31.40
N ASP A 388 2.13 15.31 -30.76
CA ASP A 388 1.40 16.38 -30.09
C ASP A 388 2.03 16.67 -28.71
N MET A 389 2.47 15.61 -28.02
CA MET A 389 2.96 15.67 -26.65
C MET A 389 4.44 16.04 -26.52
N GLN A 390 5.24 15.94 -27.59
CA GLN A 390 6.68 16.19 -27.56
C GLN A 390 7.03 17.54 -26.90
N SER A 391 6.32 18.61 -27.27
CA SER A 391 6.57 19.94 -26.69
C SER A 391 6.28 20.00 -25.19
N ALA A 392 5.30 19.23 -24.68
CA ALA A 392 5.02 19.15 -23.25
C ALA A 392 6.11 18.34 -22.54
N VAL A 393 6.55 17.23 -23.12
CA VAL A 393 7.67 16.43 -22.60
C VAL A 393 8.93 17.28 -22.48
N ASP A 394 9.28 18.05 -23.51
CA ASP A 394 10.48 18.89 -23.51
C ASP A 394 10.42 19.96 -22.41
N ARG A 395 9.29 20.68 -22.28
CA ARG A 395 9.10 21.66 -21.20
C ARG A 395 9.19 21.03 -19.82
N THR A 396 8.67 19.82 -19.66
CA THR A 396 8.72 19.10 -18.38
C THR A 396 10.16 18.73 -18.00
N PHE A 397 10.96 18.27 -18.96
CA PHE A 397 12.37 17.93 -18.74
C PHE A 397 13.31 19.14 -18.67
N GLU A 398 12.92 20.28 -19.22
CA GLU A 398 13.60 21.56 -18.97
C GLU A 398 13.43 22.00 -17.51
N ARG A 399 12.24 21.80 -16.93
CA ARG A 399 11.95 22.14 -15.52
C ARG A 399 12.53 21.13 -14.55
N ILE A 400 12.43 19.84 -14.87
CA ILE A 400 12.89 18.72 -14.04
C ILE A 400 13.81 17.85 -14.90
N PRO A 401 15.09 18.21 -15.03
CA PRO A 401 16.07 17.34 -15.68
C PRO A 401 16.26 16.08 -14.83
N PHE A 402 16.51 14.94 -15.48
CA PHE A 402 16.87 13.72 -14.78
C PHE A 402 18.32 13.77 -14.30
N THR A 403 18.64 12.98 -13.27
CA THR A 403 20.02 12.63 -12.92
C THR A 403 20.12 11.13 -12.67
N ASP A 404 21.17 10.51 -13.20
CA ASP A 404 21.59 9.14 -12.86
C ASP A 404 22.70 9.12 -11.80
N HIS A 405 23.20 10.29 -11.37
CA HIS A 405 24.19 10.51 -10.32
C HIS A 405 23.65 11.53 -9.31
N PRO A 406 22.76 11.13 -8.39
CA PRO A 406 22.08 12.08 -7.52
C PRO A 406 22.94 12.62 -6.38
N SER A 407 24.02 11.91 -6.00
CA SER A 407 25.02 12.42 -5.05
C SER A 407 25.79 13.59 -5.66
N MET A 408 25.96 14.69 -4.91
CA MET A 408 26.51 15.95 -5.43
C MET A 408 28.00 15.93 -5.78
N ASP A 409 28.71 14.87 -5.40
CA ASP A 409 30.09 14.61 -5.80
C ASP A 409 30.21 13.82 -7.12
N GLY A 410 29.07 13.45 -7.72
CA GLY A 410 29.01 12.67 -8.95
C GLY A 410 29.37 11.19 -8.77
N ILE A 411 29.45 10.68 -7.54
CA ILE A 411 29.78 9.28 -7.26
C ILE A 411 28.51 8.45 -7.08
N ILE A 412 28.49 7.24 -7.66
CA ILE A 412 27.50 6.21 -7.35
C ILE A 412 28.01 5.34 -6.21
N TYR A 413 27.27 5.32 -5.11
CA TYR A 413 27.56 4.53 -3.93
C TYR A 413 26.96 3.13 -4.05
N LYS A 414 27.72 2.14 -3.58
CA LYS A 414 27.38 0.71 -3.64
C LYS A 414 26.95 0.23 -5.05
N PRO A 415 27.79 0.43 -6.09
CA PRO A 415 27.44 0.08 -7.47
C PRO A 415 27.44 -1.43 -7.75
N GLN A 416 27.77 -2.28 -6.78
CA GLN A 416 28.04 -3.69 -7.03
C GLN A 416 26.79 -4.46 -7.52
N GLY A 417 25.59 -4.14 -7.00
CA GLY A 417 24.34 -4.73 -7.49
C GLY A 417 24.10 -4.41 -8.97
N TYR A 418 24.37 -3.17 -9.39
CA TYR A 418 24.30 -2.78 -10.79
C TYR A 418 25.29 -3.60 -11.62
N ASN A 419 26.54 -3.72 -11.18
CA ASN A 419 27.59 -4.43 -11.92
C ASN A 419 27.23 -5.91 -12.16
N VAL A 420 26.58 -6.56 -11.19
CA VAL A 420 26.13 -7.96 -11.30
C VAL A 420 25.06 -8.10 -12.39
N VAL A 421 23.93 -7.39 -12.27
CA VAL A 421 22.81 -7.56 -13.20
C VAL A 421 23.14 -7.00 -14.58
N SER A 422 23.72 -5.80 -14.66
CA SER A 422 24.10 -5.19 -15.95
C SER A 422 25.18 -6.00 -16.68
N GLY A 423 26.10 -6.64 -15.95
CA GLY A 423 27.11 -7.53 -16.52
C GLY A 423 26.49 -8.74 -17.19
N ALA A 424 25.54 -9.40 -16.52
CA ALA A 424 24.81 -10.54 -17.09
C ALA A 424 23.97 -10.12 -18.31
N LEU A 425 23.24 -9.00 -18.22
CA LEU A 425 22.46 -8.44 -19.34
C LEU A 425 23.34 -8.12 -20.56
N ALA A 426 24.48 -7.45 -20.35
CA ALA A 426 25.43 -7.15 -21.42
C ALA A 426 26.00 -8.44 -22.06
N ALA A 427 26.34 -9.45 -21.26
CA ALA A 427 26.79 -10.75 -21.75
C ALA A 427 25.70 -11.52 -22.51
N ALA A 428 24.42 -11.23 -22.23
CA ALA A 428 23.27 -11.74 -22.97
C ALA A 428 22.96 -10.94 -24.25
N GLY A 429 23.70 -9.85 -24.52
CA GLY A 429 23.55 -9.02 -25.72
C GLY A 429 22.61 -7.83 -25.58
N TRP A 430 22.17 -7.51 -24.36
CA TRP A 430 21.36 -6.32 -24.09
C TRP A 430 22.23 -5.06 -24.22
N GLN A 431 21.65 -3.95 -24.66
CA GLN A 431 22.37 -2.70 -24.89
C GLN A 431 22.29 -1.77 -23.67
N ASN A 432 23.44 -1.30 -23.20
CA ASN A 432 23.49 -0.21 -22.21
C ASN A 432 23.11 1.11 -22.88
N VAL A 433 22.17 1.83 -22.29
CA VAL A 433 21.69 3.14 -22.75
C VAL A 433 21.54 4.10 -21.57
N THR A 434 21.53 5.39 -21.84
CA THR A 434 20.97 6.39 -20.93
C THR A 434 19.48 6.53 -21.28
N ALA A 435 18.58 6.00 -20.43
CA ALA A 435 17.17 5.81 -20.78
C ALA A 435 16.47 7.06 -21.37
N ASP A 436 16.76 8.23 -20.80
CA ASP A 436 16.14 9.51 -21.18
C ASP A 436 16.77 10.21 -22.37
N GLU A 437 17.95 9.78 -22.80
CA GLU A 437 18.54 10.25 -24.06
C GLU A 437 17.95 9.51 -25.27
N VAL A 438 17.42 8.30 -25.04
CA VAL A 438 16.83 7.44 -26.08
C VAL A 438 15.49 6.84 -25.63
N PRO A 439 14.46 7.66 -25.35
CA PRO A 439 13.22 7.20 -24.72
C PRO A 439 12.48 6.08 -25.49
N GLY A 440 12.60 6.03 -26.83
CA GLY A 440 12.02 4.98 -27.66
C GLY A 440 12.82 3.66 -27.75
N LYS A 441 14.00 3.56 -27.13
CA LYS A 441 14.77 2.31 -27.08
C LYS A 441 14.41 1.55 -25.80
N LYS A 442 13.36 0.73 -25.89
CA LYS A 442 12.81 -0.05 -24.76
C LYS A 442 12.75 -1.56 -25.03
N ASN A 443 13.57 -2.03 -25.98
CA ASN A 443 13.67 -3.45 -26.29
C ASN A 443 15.11 -3.97 -26.19
N HIS A 444 15.35 -4.94 -25.30
CA HIS A 444 16.66 -5.51 -24.97
C HIS A 444 17.69 -4.42 -24.59
N THR A 445 17.27 -3.50 -23.73
CA THR A 445 18.08 -2.36 -23.25
C THR A 445 18.11 -2.29 -21.74
N PHE A 446 19.21 -1.80 -21.16
CA PHE A 446 19.33 -1.52 -19.74
C PHE A 446 19.99 -0.16 -19.49
N SER A 447 19.71 0.44 -18.33
CA SER A 447 20.19 1.76 -17.91
C SER A 447 20.42 1.79 -16.40
N ARG A 448 21.23 2.74 -15.94
CA ARG A 448 21.16 3.17 -14.54
C ARG A 448 19.80 3.83 -14.27
N PRO A 449 19.33 3.84 -13.00
CA PRO A 449 18.14 4.57 -12.63
C PRO A 449 18.30 6.08 -12.78
N ASN A 450 17.38 6.67 -13.54
CA ASN A 450 17.22 8.11 -13.66
C ASN A 450 16.22 8.60 -12.61
N HIS A 451 16.53 9.69 -11.92
CA HIS A 451 15.71 10.24 -10.86
C HIS A 451 15.35 11.71 -11.11
N MET A 452 14.24 12.15 -10.53
CA MET A 452 13.80 13.56 -10.50
C MET A 452 14.55 14.40 -9.43
N PHE A 453 15.55 13.80 -8.79
CA PHE A 453 16.32 14.41 -7.72
C PHE A 453 17.10 15.62 -8.20
N SER A 454 17.31 16.57 -7.29
CA SER A 454 18.09 17.78 -7.57
C SER A 454 18.82 18.21 -6.31
N ASN A 455 20.10 18.59 -6.46
CA ASN A 455 20.94 19.01 -5.33
C ASN A 455 21.04 17.95 -4.20
N GLY A 456 21.00 16.66 -4.56
CA GLY A 456 20.99 15.53 -3.62
C GLY A 456 19.72 15.38 -2.78
N GLU A 457 18.66 16.14 -3.06
CA GLU A 457 17.34 16.04 -2.42
C GLU A 457 16.28 15.53 -3.42
N ARG A 458 15.09 15.17 -2.94
CA ARG A 458 13.97 14.59 -3.71
C ARG A 458 13.60 15.32 -5.01
N GLY A 459 13.79 16.64 -5.11
CA GLY A 459 13.52 17.40 -6.34
C GLY A 459 12.05 17.35 -6.79
N GLY A 460 11.83 17.07 -8.08
CA GLY A 460 10.48 16.89 -8.65
C GLY A 460 9.59 18.15 -8.66
N PRO A 461 8.25 17.97 -8.78
CA PRO A 461 7.30 19.08 -8.90
C PRO A 461 7.31 20.06 -7.72
N MET A 462 7.51 19.56 -6.49
CA MET A 462 7.57 20.40 -5.30
C MET A 462 8.79 21.31 -5.26
N ALA A 463 9.93 20.88 -5.80
CA ALA A 463 11.16 21.67 -5.84
C ALA A 463 11.23 22.64 -7.03
N THR A 464 10.28 22.56 -7.97
CA THR A 464 10.34 23.28 -9.24
C THR A 464 9.06 24.05 -9.55
N TYR A 465 7.99 23.36 -9.94
CA TYR A 465 6.70 23.94 -10.32
C TYR A 465 6.03 24.67 -9.16
N LEU A 466 5.99 24.04 -7.97
CA LEU A 466 5.38 24.68 -6.81
C LEU A 466 6.16 25.91 -6.34
N VAL A 467 7.50 25.90 -6.50
CA VAL A 467 8.35 27.05 -6.18
C VAL A 467 7.94 28.27 -7.02
N SER A 468 7.93 28.15 -8.35
CA SER A 468 7.54 29.27 -9.21
C SER A 468 6.08 29.68 -9.05
N ALA A 469 5.16 28.74 -8.80
CA ALA A 469 3.76 29.05 -8.49
C ALA A 469 3.65 29.91 -7.23
N SER A 470 4.34 29.53 -6.15
CA SER A 470 4.27 30.19 -4.86
C SER A 470 4.76 31.64 -4.84
N GLU A 471 5.61 32.03 -5.80
CA GLU A 471 6.09 33.41 -5.95
C GLU A 471 5.03 34.35 -6.56
N ARG A 472 3.98 33.80 -7.18
CA ARG A 472 2.95 34.59 -7.88
C ARG A 472 1.83 35.02 -6.94
N LYS A 473 1.45 36.30 -7.00
CA LYS A 473 0.37 36.88 -6.16
C LYS A 473 -1.02 36.34 -6.49
N ASN A 474 -1.20 35.81 -7.69
CA ASN A 474 -2.44 35.21 -8.19
C ASN A 474 -2.53 33.70 -7.91
N PHE A 475 -1.58 33.11 -7.18
CA PHE A 475 -1.63 31.73 -6.73
C PHE A 475 -1.85 31.65 -5.21
N LYS A 476 -2.65 30.69 -4.77
CA LYS A 476 -2.82 30.34 -3.35
C LYS A 476 -2.83 28.82 -3.17
N LEU A 477 -2.14 28.35 -2.13
CA LEU A 477 -2.17 26.97 -1.66
C LEU A 477 -2.98 26.88 -0.37
N LEU A 478 -3.86 25.87 -0.27
CA LEU A 478 -4.51 25.43 0.95
C LEU A 478 -4.11 23.98 1.21
N THR A 479 -3.57 23.69 2.39
CA THR A 479 -3.31 22.32 2.87
C THR A 479 -4.34 21.94 3.92
N ASN A 480 -4.28 20.71 4.44
CA ASN A 480 -5.16 20.23 5.51
C ASN A 480 -6.66 20.32 5.18
N THR A 481 -7.02 20.40 3.89
CA THR A 481 -8.36 20.73 3.42
C THR A 481 -8.80 19.68 2.40
N THR A 482 -9.80 18.87 2.75
CA THR A 482 -10.38 17.90 1.81
C THR A 482 -11.49 18.55 0.99
N VAL A 483 -11.72 18.03 -0.21
CA VAL A 483 -12.82 18.42 -1.11
C VAL A 483 -13.74 17.21 -1.27
N PRO A 484 -14.90 17.18 -0.58
CA PRO A 484 -15.86 16.09 -0.71
C PRO A 484 -16.46 15.96 -2.12
N ARG A 485 -16.88 17.09 -2.70
CA ARG A 485 -17.62 17.17 -3.97
C ARG A 485 -17.42 18.52 -4.67
N VAL A 486 -17.76 18.57 -5.95
CA VAL A 486 -17.95 19.84 -6.67
C VAL A 486 -19.39 20.33 -6.51
N ILE A 487 -19.58 21.65 -6.49
CA ILE A 487 -20.89 22.28 -6.41
C ILE A 487 -21.32 22.66 -7.82
N ARG A 488 -22.56 22.35 -8.20
CA ARG A 488 -23.03 22.51 -9.57
C ARG A 488 -24.51 22.87 -9.70
N ASP A 489 -24.81 23.60 -10.77
CA ASP A 489 -26.16 23.83 -11.30
C ASP A 489 -26.28 23.09 -12.64
N GLY A 490 -27.02 21.98 -12.64
CA GLY A 490 -27.03 21.03 -13.75
C GLY A 490 -25.61 20.55 -14.09
N SER A 491 -25.15 20.84 -15.31
CA SER A 491 -23.81 20.49 -15.79
C SER A 491 -22.76 21.60 -15.62
N HIS A 492 -23.12 22.73 -15.01
CA HIS A 492 -22.20 23.84 -14.77
C HIS A 492 -21.68 23.84 -13.34
N ILE A 493 -20.36 23.68 -13.17
CA ILE A 493 -19.71 23.74 -11.86
C ILE A 493 -19.58 25.20 -11.40
N THR A 494 -20.06 25.49 -10.20
CA THR A 494 -20.02 26.83 -9.57
C THR A 494 -18.95 26.94 -8.49
N GLY A 495 -18.44 25.82 -7.97
CA GLY A 495 -17.43 25.81 -6.91
C GLY A 495 -17.08 24.42 -6.42
N VAL A 496 -16.45 24.36 -5.25
CA VAL A 496 -16.15 23.13 -4.51
C VAL A 496 -16.60 23.27 -3.06
N GLU A 497 -17.06 22.16 -2.49
CA GLU A 497 -17.23 22.03 -1.05
C GLU A 497 -15.88 21.69 -0.41
N THR A 498 -15.62 22.22 0.79
CA THR A 498 -14.40 21.98 1.56
C THR A 498 -14.71 21.62 3.00
N GLU A 499 -13.91 20.73 3.55
CA GLU A 499 -13.91 20.34 4.95
C GLU A 499 -12.47 20.35 5.49
N ALA A 500 -12.31 20.74 6.76
CA ALA A 500 -11.01 20.66 7.41
C ALA A 500 -10.67 19.18 7.66
N PHE A 501 -9.63 18.70 6.99
CA PHE A 501 -9.09 17.35 7.21
C PHE A 501 -8.20 17.34 8.46
N LEU A 502 -7.37 18.37 8.64
CA LEU A 502 -6.54 18.58 9.83
C LEU A 502 -6.68 20.02 10.33
N ASP A 503 -6.12 20.30 11.50
CA ASP A 503 -6.05 21.65 12.06
C ASP A 503 -5.50 22.66 11.06
N GLY A 504 -6.18 23.79 10.93
CA GLY A 504 -5.85 24.85 9.95
C GLY A 504 -6.45 24.64 8.56
N GLY A 505 -7.15 23.53 8.32
CA GLY A 505 -7.96 23.33 7.12
C GLY A 505 -9.12 24.31 6.97
N MET A 506 -9.58 24.50 5.74
CA MET A 506 -10.71 25.37 5.39
C MET A 506 -12.02 24.59 5.28
N CYS A 507 -13.14 25.24 5.60
CA CYS A 507 -14.46 24.65 5.52
C CYS A 507 -15.44 25.54 4.72
N GLY A 508 -16.49 24.90 4.18
CA GLY A 508 -17.57 25.55 3.44
C GLY A 508 -17.33 25.56 1.94
N GLU A 509 -17.96 26.50 1.24
CA GLU A 509 -17.93 26.54 -0.23
C GLU A 509 -16.88 27.54 -0.74
N ILE A 510 -16.15 27.14 -1.80
CA ILE A 510 -15.25 28.04 -2.54
C ILE A 510 -15.71 28.11 -3.98
N ASN A 511 -16.08 29.32 -4.42
CA ASN A 511 -16.64 29.55 -5.75
C ASN A 511 -15.57 29.79 -6.80
N VAL A 512 -15.85 29.35 -8.02
CA VAL A 512 -15.09 29.77 -9.20
C VAL A 512 -15.58 31.15 -9.69
N THR A 513 -14.79 31.81 -10.54
CA THR A 513 -15.21 33.04 -11.21
C THR A 513 -16.48 32.77 -12.03
N PRO A 514 -17.58 33.52 -11.85
CA PRO A 514 -18.85 33.22 -12.50
C PRO A 514 -18.73 33.12 -14.03
N ASN A 515 -19.32 32.06 -14.61
CA ASN A 515 -19.36 31.74 -16.04
C ASN A 515 -18.02 31.36 -16.71
N THR A 516 -16.87 31.80 -16.19
CA THR A 516 -15.56 31.56 -16.83
C THR A 516 -14.67 30.60 -16.07
N GLY A 517 -14.87 30.49 -14.76
CA GLY A 517 -14.03 29.72 -13.87
C GLY A 517 -14.21 28.22 -14.05
N LYS A 518 -13.19 27.46 -13.68
CA LYS A 518 -13.11 26.01 -13.87
C LYS A 518 -12.60 25.33 -12.61
N VAL A 519 -13.14 24.15 -12.33
CA VAL A 519 -12.56 23.22 -11.36
C VAL A 519 -11.79 22.15 -12.13
N ILE A 520 -10.61 21.80 -11.65
CA ILE A 520 -9.80 20.71 -12.19
C ILE A 520 -9.50 19.71 -11.08
N LEU A 521 -9.95 18.47 -11.26
CA LEU A 521 -9.69 17.39 -10.32
C LEU A 521 -8.33 16.76 -10.63
N SER A 522 -7.45 16.76 -9.65
CA SER A 522 -6.09 16.21 -9.68
C SER A 522 -5.83 15.35 -8.45
N ALA A 523 -6.88 14.76 -7.89
CA ALA A 523 -6.89 13.97 -6.65
C ALA A 523 -6.50 12.49 -6.86
N GLY A 524 -5.84 12.17 -7.98
CA GLY A 524 -5.38 10.82 -8.31
C GLY A 524 -6.47 9.85 -8.76
N ALA A 525 -6.08 8.61 -9.02
CA ALA A 525 -6.93 7.56 -9.61
C ALA A 525 -8.05 7.06 -8.69
N PHE A 526 -8.01 7.37 -7.39
CA PHE A 526 -9.05 7.02 -6.42
C PHE A 526 -9.76 8.27 -5.86
N GLY A 527 -9.04 9.34 -5.56
CA GLY A 527 -9.65 10.58 -5.06
C GLY A 527 -10.50 11.29 -6.11
N THR A 528 -10.08 11.30 -7.39
CA THR A 528 -10.89 11.91 -8.47
C THR A 528 -12.24 11.21 -8.67
N PRO A 529 -12.31 9.87 -8.85
CA PRO A 529 -13.60 9.19 -8.94
C PRO A 529 -14.43 9.33 -7.67
N LYS A 530 -13.83 9.34 -6.46
CA LYS A 530 -14.55 9.60 -5.20
C LYS A 530 -15.30 10.94 -5.24
N ILE A 531 -14.61 12.01 -5.64
CA ILE A 531 -15.21 13.34 -5.78
C ILE A 531 -16.33 13.33 -6.82
N LEU A 532 -16.13 12.67 -7.97
CA LEU A 532 -17.14 12.59 -9.02
C LEU A 532 -18.39 11.84 -8.55
N PHE A 533 -18.23 10.69 -7.88
CA PHE A 533 -19.35 9.93 -7.29
C PHE A 533 -20.15 10.79 -6.31
N ARG A 534 -19.47 11.45 -5.36
CA ARG A 534 -20.08 12.39 -4.39
C ARG A 534 -20.68 13.66 -5.01
N SER A 535 -20.38 13.91 -6.29
CA SER A 535 -20.94 14.99 -7.10
C SER A 535 -22.09 14.53 -8.01
N GLY A 536 -22.55 13.28 -7.88
CA GLY A 536 -23.59 12.72 -8.75
C GLY A 536 -23.13 12.48 -10.19
N ILE A 537 -21.85 12.17 -10.40
CA ILE A 537 -21.26 11.87 -11.71
C ILE A 537 -20.58 10.49 -11.64
N GLY A 538 -21.15 9.50 -12.30
CA GLY A 538 -20.63 8.13 -12.26
C GLY A 538 -21.69 7.09 -12.62
N PRO A 539 -21.36 5.80 -12.52
CA PRO A 539 -22.32 4.72 -12.74
C PRO A 539 -23.44 4.74 -11.70
N GLN A 540 -24.67 4.45 -12.13
CA GLN A 540 -25.86 4.44 -11.28
C GLN A 540 -25.67 3.68 -9.95
N ASP A 541 -25.05 2.49 -9.99
CA ASP A 541 -24.82 1.67 -8.79
C ASP A 541 -23.93 2.38 -7.75
N GLN A 542 -22.97 3.17 -8.20
CA GLN A 542 -22.08 3.93 -7.32
C GLN A 542 -22.76 5.19 -6.78
N LEU A 543 -23.60 5.84 -7.59
CA LEU A 543 -24.35 7.01 -7.14
C LEU A 543 -25.43 6.64 -6.12
N GLU A 544 -26.03 5.47 -6.23
CA GLU A 544 -26.99 4.95 -5.25
C GLU A 544 -26.32 4.69 -3.88
N VAL A 545 -25.10 4.12 -3.85
CA VAL A 545 -24.32 3.94 -2.62
C VAL A 545 -24.05 5.29 -1.93
N VAL A 546 -23.62 6.30 -2.70
CA VAL A 546 -23.39 7.65 -2.17
C VAL A 546 -24.69 8.28 -1.67
N GLN A 547 -25.80 8.12 -2.40
CA GLN A 547 -27.10 8.66 -2.02
C GLN A 547 -27.61 8.07 -0.69
N GLU A 548 -27.37 6.79 -0.46
CA GLU A 548 -27.69 6.11 0.79
C GLU A 548 -26.84 6.64 1.95
N ALA A 549 -25.54 6.88 1.71
CA ALA A 549 -24.61 7.39 2.71
C ALA A 549 -24.82 8.87 3.07
N GLU A 550 -25.10 9.73 2.09
CA GLU A 550 -25.11 11.19 2.26
C GLU A 550 -26.52 11.81 2.32
N GLY A 551 -27.55 11.09 1.89
CA GLY A 551 -28.93 11.58 1.88
C GLY A 551 -29.08 12.92 1.13
N ASP A 552 -29.72 13.88 1.79
CA ASP A 552 -30.03 15.20 1.20
C ASP A 552 -28.80 16.08 0.93
N ALA A 553 -27.61 15.71 1.42
CA ALA A 553 -26.37 16.43 1.11
C ALA A 553 -25.90 16.18 -0.33
N MET A 554 -26.27 15.04 -0.92
CA MET A 554 -25.97 14.72 -2.31
C MET A 554 -26.90 15.49 -3.27
N VAL A 555 -26.38 15.84 -4.44
CA VAL A 555 -27.19 16.38 -5.54
C VAL A 555 -28.32 15.44 -5.93
N SER A 556 -29.50 16.01 -6.22
CA SER A 556 -30.70 15.26 -6.62
C SER A 556 -30.41 14.24 -7.72
N SER A 557 -31.00 13.05 -7.60
CA SER A 557 -30.92 12.01 -8.63
C SER A 557 -31.44 12.43 -10.00
N SER A 558 -32.27 13.48 -10.07
CA SER A 558 -32.71 14.08 -11.33
C SER A 558 -31.59 14.78 -12.11
N ASP A 559 -30.49 15.14 -11.44
CA ASP A 559 -29.33 15.82 -12.02
C ASP A 559 -28.11 14.90 -12.13
N TRP A 560 -28.25 13.59 -11.88
CA TRP A 560 -27.14 12.64 -12.01
C TRP A 560 -26.65 12.51 -13.45
N ILE A 561 -25.33 12.40 -13.61
CA ILE A 561 -24.67 12.22 -14.90
C ILE A 561 -24.04 10.84 -14.94
N ASN A 562 -24.59 9.96 -15.78
CA ASN A 562 -24.09 8.60 -15.95
C ASN A 562 -22.86 8.57 -16.86
N LEU A 563 -21.68 8.38 -16.26
CA LEU A 563 -20.40 8.17 -16.93
C LEU A 563 -19.70 6.95 -16.32
N PRO A 564 -18.80 6.26 -17.06
CA PRO A 564 -18.13 5.05 -16.58
C PRO A 564 -17.00 5.33 -15.58
N VAL A 565 -17.18 6.30 -14.68
CA VAL A 565 -16.22 6.62 -13.62
C VAL A 565 -15.96 5.37 -12.76
N GLY A 566 -14.69 5.11 -12.46
CA GLY A 566 -14.23 3.92 -11.74
C GLY A 566 -13.96 2.70 -12.63
N HIS A 567 -14.44 2.66 -13.87
CA HIS A 567 -14.09 1.61 -14.84
C HIS A 567 -12.71 1.86 -15.45
N ASN A 568 -12.17 0.87 -16.17
CA ASN A 568 -10.87 0.95 -16.84
C ASN A 568 -9.70 1.24 -15.87
N LEU A 569 -9.87 0.86 -14.59
CA LEU A 569 -8.78 0.91 -13.63
C LEU A 569 -7.64 0.03 -14.15
N ASP A 570 -6.45 0.57 -14.16
CA ASP A 570 -5.25 -0.09 -14.64
C ASP A 570 -4.09 0.12 -13.66
N ASP A 571 -3.17 -0.82 -13.64
CA ASP A 571 -1.89 -0.74 -12.94
C ASP A 571 -0.90 -1.67 -13.68
N HIS A 572 0.39 -1.41 -13.57
CA HIS A 572 1.37 -2.39 -14.02
C HIS A 572 1.21 -3.69 -13.22
N THR A 573 1.27 -4.84 -13.89
CA THR A 573 1.28 -6.13 -13.17
C THR A 573 2.70 -6.43 -12.71
N ASN A 574 2.94 -6.41 -11.40
CA ASN A 574 4.23 -6.79 -10.81
C ASN A 574 4.41 -8.31 -10.69
N THR A 575 5.60 -8.80 -11.02
CA THR A 575 6.06 -10.14 -10.66
C THR A 575 7.52 -10.08 -10.22
N ASP A 576 7.80 -10.44 -8.98
CA ASP A 576 9.16 -10.41 -8.44
C ASP A 576 9.92 -11.71 -8.70
N VAL A 577 11.22 -11.56 -9.00
CA VAL A 577 12.22 -12.64 -8.97
C VAL A 577 13.31 -12.22 -7.99
N VAL A 578 13.72 -13.12 -7.10
CA VAL A 578 14.81 -12.85 -6.15
C VAL A 578 16.05 -13.63 -6.55
N ILE A 579 17.18 -12.93 -6.57
CA ILE A 579 18.50 -13.51 -6.84
C ILE A 579 19.44 -13.30 -5.66
N THR A 580 20.49 -14.11 -5.58
CA THR A 580 21.64 -13.86 -4.68
C THR A 580 22.94 -13.89 -5.47
N HIS A 581 23.90 -13.09 -5.03
CA HIS A 581 25.24 -13.07 -5.62
C HIS A 581 26.29 -12.56 -4.61
N PRO A 582 27.48 -13.18 -4.52
CA PRO A 582 28.48 -12.86 -3.47
C PRO A 582 29.00 -11.42 -3.51
N ASN A 583 28.95 -10.76 -4.66
CA ASN A 583 29.39 -9.36 -4.81
C ASN A 583 28.29 -8.33 -4.52
N VAL A 584 27.08 -8.72 -4.14
CA VAL A 584 26.03 -7.77 -3.76
C VAL A 584 26.40 -7.06 -2.45
N SER A 585 26.15 -5.75 -2.38
CA SER A 585 26.46 -4.94 -1.20
C SER A 585 25.20 -4.27 -0.65
N PHE A 586 24.59 -4.91 0.35
CA PHE A 586 23.44 -4.38 1.06
C PHE A 586 23.75 -3.10 1.87
N TYR A 587 22.74 -2.24 2.02
CA TYR A 587 22.73 -1.10 2.94
C TYR A 587 21.36 -1.07 3.63
N ASP A 588 21.38 -0.95 4.95
CA ASP A 588 20.16 -0.92 5.75
C ASP A 588 19.58 0.50 5.80
N PHE A 589 18.68 0.79 4.86
CA PHE A 589 17.99 2.08 4.81
C PHE A 589 16.93 2.26 5.91
N TYR A 590 16.28 1.18 6.35
CA TYR A 590 15.36 1.23 7.50
C TYR A 590 16.11 1.55 8.80
N GLY A 591 17.27 0.93 9.01
CA GLY A 591 18.17 1.28 10.10
C GLY A 591 18.64 2.73 10.02
N ALA A 592 18.82 3.27 8.82
CA ALA A 592 19.24 4.66 8.60
C ALA A 592 18.20 5.72 9.00
N TYR A 593 16.93 5.36 9.15
CA TYR A 593 15.92 6.29 9.67
C TYR A 593 16.24 6.69 11.12
N ASN A 594 16.46 5.71 12.00
CA ASN A 594 16.68 5.97 13.43
C ASN A 594 18.17 6.06 13.82
N ASN A 595 19.02 5.21 13.25
CA ASN A 595 20.43 5.05 13.61
C ASN A 595 21.32 5.01 12.36
N PRO A 596 21.40 6.10 11.57
CA PRO A 596 22.22 6.11 10.37
C PRO A 596 23.70 5.90 10.68
N ILE A 597 24.41 5.29 9.72
CA ILE A 597 25.87 5.28 9.75
C ILE A 597 26.33 6.73 9.80
N LYS A 598 27.05 7.07 10.88
CA LYS A 598 27.37 8.46 11.22
C LYS A 598 28.05 9.22 10.09
N SER A 599 29.00 8.60 9.39
CA SER A 599 29.68 9.23 8.25
C SER A 599 28.75 9.55 7.08
N ASP A 600 27.73 8.73 6.86
CA ASP A 600 26.78 8.88 5.75
C ASP A 600 25.76 9.98 6.07
N ALA A 601 25.32 10.08 7.32
CA ALA A 601 24.50 11.20 7.78
C ALA A 601 25.28 12.53 7.75
N GLU A 602 26.54 12.54 8.20
CA GLU A 602 27.39 13.74 8.19
C GLU A 602 27.68 14.23 6.78
N SER A 603 28.01 13.35 5.83
CA SER A 603 28.25 13.72 4.43
C SER A 603 26.98 14.22 3.74
N TYR A 604 25.84 13.57 3.98
CA TYR A 604 24.56 14.03 3.43
C TYR A 604 24.14 15.41 3.97
N LEU A 605 24.24 15.63 5.29
CA LEU A 605 23.86 16.89 5.91
C LEU A 605 24.77 18.06 5.47
N SER A 606 26.07 17.82 5.32
CA SER A 606 27.06 18.86 5.02
C SER A 606 27.20 19.14 3.52
N GLU A 607 27.19 18.11 2.68
CA GLU A 607 27.57 18.21 1.26
C GLU A 607 26.53 17.65 0.30
N ARG A 608 25.44 17.03 0.78
CA ARG A 608 24.45 16.30 -0.04
C ARG A 608 25.09 15.20 -0.89
N THR A 609 26.01 14.47 -0.28
CA THR A 609 26.73 13.35 -0.89
C THR A 609 26.43 12.04 -0.16
N GLY A 610 26.86 10.92 -0.74
CA GLY A 610 26.74 9.61 -0.11
C GLY A 610 25.48 8.84 -0.52
N ILE A 611 25.37 7.64 0.04
CA ILE A 611 24.29 6.68 -0.26
C ILE A 611 22.90 7.21 0.10
N LEU A 612 22.78 8.14 1.06
CA LEU A 612 21.50 8.75 1.43
C LEU A 612 20.97 9.76 0.39
N ALA A 613 21.79 10.16 -0.58
CA ALA A 613 21.33 10.93 -1.75
C ALA A 613 20.78 10.03 -2.88
N GLN A 614 20.84 8.70 -2.73
CA GLN A 614 20.20 7.73 -3.63
C GLN A 614 18.90 7.21 -3.00
N SER A 615 17.94 6.80 -3.83
CA SER A 615 16.68 6.18 -3.38
C SER A 615 16.95 4.90 -2.57
N ALA A 616 16.09 4.64 -1.58
CA ALA A 616 16.03 3.37 -0.87
C ALA A 616 14.95 2.43 -1.46
N PRO A 617 15.16 1.10 -1.41
CA PRO A 617 16.47 0.47 -1.27
C PRO A 617 17.38 0.87 -2.46
N ASN A 618 18.65 0.47 -2.45
CA ASN A 618 19.57 0.85 -3.51
C ASN A 618 19.11 0.29 -4.87
N LEU A 619 18.44 1.15 -5.65
CA LEU A 619 17.96 0.85 -7.00
C LEU A 619 19.18 0.71 -7.91
N SER A 620 19.31 -0.47 -8.51
CA SER A 620 20.55 -0.86 -9.17
C SER A 620 20.50 -0.66 -10.68
N VAL A 621 19.59 -1.33 -11.38
CA VAL A 621 19.47 -1.28 -12.84
C VAL A 621 18.00 -1.31 -13.25
N LEU A 622 17.65 -0.55 -14.29
CA LEU A 622 16.40 -0.71 -15.02
C LEU A 622 16.68 -1.33 -16.39
N PHE A 623 15.78 -2.16 -16.86
CA PHE A 623 15.89 -2.76 -18.19
C PHE A 623 14.52 -3.05 -18.78
N TRP A 624 14.47 -3.18 -20.11
CA TRP A 624 13.22 -3.25 -20.85
C TRP A 624 13.32 -4.22 -22.03
N GLU A 625 12.22 -4.93 -22.27
CA GLU A 625 12.01 -5.73 -23.48
C GLU A 625 10.57 -5.60 -23.97
N GLU A 626 10.35 -5.94 -25.23
CA GLU A 626 9.03 -5.98 -25.84
C GLU A 626 8.73 -7.39 -26.34
N ILE A 627 7.56 -7.92 -25.93
CA ILE A 627 7.15 -9.29 -26.19
C ILE A 627 5.93 -9.26 -27.12
N LEU A 628 6.07 -9.83 -28.31
CA LEU A 628 4.94 -10.02 -29.23
C LEU A 628 4.15 -11.26 -28.81
N GLY A 629 2.91 -11.05 -28.36
CA GLY A 629 1.97 -12.12 -28.06
C GLY A 629 1.50 -12.86 -29.31
N ASP A 630 0.98 -14.06 -29.12
CA ASP A 630 0.34 -14.87 -30.17
C ASP A 630 -0.97 -14.24 -30.67
N ASP A 631 -1.59 -13.39 -29.86
CA ASP A 631 -2.69 -12.49 -30.21
C ASP A 631 -2.28 -11.30 -31.10
N GLY A 632 -0.98 -11.16 -31.41
CA GLY A 632 -0.45 -10.10 -32.25
C GLY A 632 -0.25 -8.76 -31.54
N ILE A 633 -0.41 -8.70 -30.21
CA ILE A 633 -0.20 -7.49 -29.41
C ILE A 633 1.21 -7.49 -28.82
N VAL A 634 1.92 -6.38 -28.99
CA VAL A 634 3.22 -6.15 -28.35
C VAL A 634 3.00 -5.66 -26.92
N ARG A 635 3.52 -6.41 -25.95
CA ARG A 635 3.47 -6.09 -24.52
C ARG A 635 4.83 -5.60 -24.04
N GLN A 636 4.85 -4.41 -23.44
CA GLN A 636 6.05 -3.82 -22.85
C GLN A 636 6.34 -4.47 -21.50
N MET A 637 7.59 -4.87 -21.29
CA MET A 637 8.12 -5.23 -19.99
C MET A 637 9.13 -4.17 -19.54
N GLN A 638 8.99 -3.74 -18.29
CA GLN A 638 10.03 -3.02 -17.56
C GLN A 638 10.48 -3.89 -16.41
N TYR A 639 11.77 -3.84 -16.07
CA TYR A 639 12.32 -4.48 -14.90
C TYR A 639 13.07 -3.47 -14.06
N THR A 640 12.90 -3.56 -12.74
CA THR A 640 13.66 -2.78 -11.77
C THR A 640 14.35 -3.71 -10.79
N ALA A 641 15.68 -3.76 -10.84
CA ALA A 641 16.47 -4.53 -9.89
C ALA A 641 16.92 -3.66 -8.73
N ARG A 642 16.76 -4.14 -7.49
CA ARG A 642 17.09 -3.42 -6.26
C ARG A 642 17.75 -4.33 -5.23
N VAL A 643 18.66 -3.76 -4.44
CA VAL A 643 19.43 -4.50 -3.43
C VAL A 643 18.66 -4.55 -2.12
N GLU A 644 17.86 -5.60 -1.96
CA GLU A 644 17.12 -5.93 -0.74
C GLU A 644 16.75 -7.42 -0.71
N GLY A 645 16.23 -7.87 0.43
CA GLY A 645 15.50 -9.13 0.53
C GLY A 645 14.07 -9.00 0.00
N GLY A 646 13.41 -10.13 -0.22
CA GLY A 646 12.01 -10.18 -0.65
C GLY A 646 11.49 -11.61 -0.64
N HIS A 647 10.17 -11.79 -0.55
CA HIS A 647 9.51 -13.10 -0.56
C HIS A 647 10.09 -14.10 0.46
N GLY A 648 10.29 -13.63 1.71
CA GLY A 648 10.86 -14.43 2.80
C GLY A 648 12.38 -14.66 2.73
N ILE A 649 13.05 -14.15 1.70
CA ILE A 649 14.50 -14.31 1.53
C ILE A 649 15.23 -13.14 2.16
N SER A 650 15.77 -13.35 3.36
CA SER A 650 16.61 -12.39 4.07
C SER A 650 18.09 -12.68 3.85
N SER A 651 18.75 -11.90 3.00
CA SER A 651 20.19 -12.01 2.77
C SER A 651 20.81 -10.67 2.39
N ASN A 652 21.96 -10.33 2.99
CA ASN A 652 22.74 -9.15 2.58
C ASN A 652 23.37 -9.30 1.17
N GLN A 653 23.16 -10.44 0.53
CA GLN A 653 23.61 -10.75 -0.82
C GLN A 653 22.44 -10.87 -1.82
N SER A 654 21.20 -10.59 -1.40
CA SER A 654 20.04 -10.70 -2.28
C SER A 654 19.77 -9.42 -3.07
N MET A 655 19.10 -9.60 -4.19
CA MET A 655 18.47 -8.53 -4.95
C MET A 655 17.10 -9.00 -5.42
N VAL A 656 16.13 -8.09 -5.40
CA VAL A 656 14.81 -8.31 -5.99
C VAL A 656 14.80 -7.67 -7.37
N ILE A 657 14.30 -8.39 -8.37
CA ILE A 657 14.04 -7.92 -9.72
C ILE A 657 12.52 -7.95 -9.92
N SER A 658 11.89 -6.79 -9.89
CA SER A 658 10.45 -6.66 -10.21
C SER A 658 10.28 -6.54 -11.71
N GLN A 659 9.53 -7.45 -12.31
CA GLN A 659 9.00 -7.33 -13.66
C GLN A 659 7.66 -6.62 -13.64
N TYR A 660 7.50 -5.59 -14.46
CA TYR A 660 6.27 -4.84 -14.66
C TYR A 660 5.76 -5.05 -16.09
N LEU A 661 4.61 -5.69 -16.22
CA LEU A 661 3.85 -5.73 -17.47
C LEU A 661 3.09 -4.42 -17.66
N GLY A 662 3.42 -3.67 -18.72
CA GLY A 662 2.88 -2.33 -19.01
C GLY A 662 2.08 -2.25 -20.31
N ARG A 663 2.38 -1.25 -21.16
CA ARG A 663 1.69 -0.97 -22.44
C ARG A 663 1.49 -2.24 -23.27
N GLY A 664 0.27 -2.44 -23.76
CA GLY A 664 -0.16 -3.63 -24.51
C GLY A 664 -0.93 -4.63 -23.65
N LYS A 665 -0.87 -4.51 -22.32
CA LYS A 665 -1.73 -5.27 -21.40
C LYS A 665 -3.20 -4.93 -21.63
N THR A 666 -4.04 -5.96 -21.76
CA THR A 666 -5.48 -5.81 -22.04
C THR A 666 -6.37 -6.00 -20.81
N SER A 667 -5.86 -6.58 -19.73
CA SER A 667 -6.60 -6.68 -18.46
C SER A 667 -6.91 -5.30 -17.89
N ARG A 668 -8.15 -5.10 -17.42
CA ARG A 668 -8.63 -3.90 -16.73
C ARG A 668 -9.46 -4.29 -15.51
N GLY A 669 -9.49 -3.40 -14.53
CA GLY A 669 -10.23 -3.55 -13.29
C GLY A 669 -11.30 -2.47 -13.12
N ARG A 670 -11.79 -2.36 -11.88
CA ARG A 670 -12.78 -1.38 -11.45
C ARG A 670 -12.50 -0.93 -10.02
N THR A 671 -12.55 0.39 -9.79
CA THR A 671 -12.64 0.95 -8.43
C THR A 671 -14.06 1.41 -8.14
N VAL A 672 -14.49 1.23 -6.90
CA VAL A 672 -15.84 1.52 -6.41
C VAL A 672 -15.77 2.29 -5.09
N ILE A 673 -16.87 2.94 -4.74
CA ILE A 673 -17.08 3.57 -3.43
C ILE A 673 -17.99 2.70 -2.58
N ASN A 674 -17.69 2.55 -1.29
CA ASN A 674 -18.54 1.83 -0.34
C ASN A 674 -19.45 2.78 0.48
N GLY A 675 -20.27 2.26 1.39
CA GLY A 675 -21.18 3.06 2.22
C GLY A 675 -20.47 3.99 3.23
N ALA A 676 -19.23 3.68 3.61
CA ALA A 676 -18.37 4.58 4.38
C ALA A 676 -17.71 5.67 3.52
N LEU A 677 -18.00 5.68 2.21
CA LEU A 677 -17.43 6.57 1.20
C LEU A 677 -15.93 6.31 0.92
N ASP A 678 -15.40 5.16 1.30
CA ASP A 678 -14.03 4.75 0.98
C ASP A 678 -13.95 4.13 -0.41
N MET A 679 -12.79 4.28 -1.06
CA MET A 679 -12.55 3.71 -2.39
C MET A 679 -11.84 2.38 -2.28
N THR A 680 -12.38 1.38 -2.97
CA THR A 680 -11.79 0.04 -3.01
C THR A 680 -11.58 -0.44 -4.44
N VAL A 681 -10.70 -1.42 -4.61
CA VAL A 681 -10.54 -2.15 -5.87
C VAL A 681 -11.48 -3.36 -5.85
N SER A 682 -12.62 -3.27 -6.53
CA SER A 682 -13.59 -4.38 -6.60
C SER A 682 -13.28 -5.40 -7.70
N GLN A 683 -12.51 -5.00 -8.71
CA GLN A 683 -12.02 -5.90 -9.76
C GLN A 683 -10.54 -5.62 -10.00
N THR A 684 -9.70 -6.64 -9.84
CA THR A 684 -8.25 -6.52 -10.04
C THR A 684 -7.92 -6.36 -11.54
N PRO A 685 -6.96 -5.51 -11.91
CA PRO A 685 -6.58 -5.30 -13.32
C PRO A 685 -5.51 -6.29 -13.82
N TYR A 686 -5.27 -7.39 -13.10
CA TYR A 686 -4.11 -8.25 -13.31
C TYR A 686 -4.51 -9.60 -13.92
N LEU A 687 -3.87 -9.95 -15.03
CA LEU A 687 -3.87 -11.32 -15.59
C LEU A 687 -5.27 -11.92 -15.81
N ASN A 688 -6.24 -11.09 -16.21
CA ASN A 688 -7.61 -11.50 -16.50
C ASN A 688 -7.75 -12.23 -17.85
N ASN A 689 -6.63 -12.45 -18.56
CA ASN A 689 -6.56 -13.21 -19.80
C ASN A 689 -5.23 -13.95 -19.92
N GLU A 690 -5.22 -15.01 -20.75
CA GLU A 690 -4.08 -15.90 -20.94
C GLU A 690 -2.88 -15.25 -21.64
N HIS A 691 -3.11 -14.25 -22.51
CA HIS A 691 -2.04 -13.61 -23.28
C HIS A 691 -1.18 -12.68 -22.42
N ASP A 692 -1.78 -11.96 -21.46
CA ASP A 692 -1.05 -11.17 -20.47
C ASP A 692 -0.18 -12.08 -19.57
N LEU A 693 -0.72 -13.23 -19.15
CA LEU A 693 0.02 -14.24 -18.38
C LEU A 693 1.17 -14.84 -19.19
N ALA A 694 0.93 -15.17 -20.46
CA ALA A 694 1.95 -15.71 -21.35
C ALA A 694 3.12 -14.74 -21.58
N ALA A 695 2.84 -13.43 -21.68
CA ALA A 695 3.89 -12.43 -21.79
C ALA A 695 4.74 -12.32 -20.52
N VAL A 696 4.13 -12.34 -19.33
CA VAL A 696 4.84 -12.40 -18.04
C VAL A 696 5.77 -13.61 -17.99
N ALA A 697 5.25 -14.79 -18.35
CA ALA A 697 6.04 -16.03 -18.41
C ALA A 697 7.23 -15.90 -19.37
N ALA A 698 7.01 -15.42 -20.60
CA ALA A 698 8.05 -15.22 -21.59
C ALA A 698 9.15 -14.24 -21.11
N GLY A 699 8.77 -13.16 -20.42
CA GLY A 699 9.73 -12.22 -19.85
C GLY A 699 10.55 -12.81 -18.71
N ILE A 700 9.94 -13.64 -17.85
CA ILE A 700 10.67 -14.35 -16.78
C ILE A 700 11.67 -15.35 -17.39
N ASP A 701 11.29 -16.07 -18.45
CA ASP A 701 12.20 -16.98 -19.15
C ASP A 701 13.36 -16.23 -19.83
N SER A 702 13.07 -15.09 -20.46
CA SER A 702 14.07 -14.16 -21.02
C SER A 702 15.05 -13.69 -19.95
N LEU A 703 14.54 -13.25 -18.79
CA LEU A 703 15.33 -12.85 -17.63
C LEU A 703 16.21 -13.98 -17.12
N LYS A 704 15.65 -15.19 -16.89
CA LYS A 704 16.41 -16.37 -16.45
C LYS A 704 17.55 -16.69 -17.42
N ALA A 705 17.29 -16.63 -18.73
CA ALA A 705 18.29 -16.85 -19.76
C ALA A 705 19.41 -15.78 -19.74
N ALA A 706 19.06 -14.51 -19.53
CA ALA A 706 20.04 -13.43 -19.44
C ALA A 706 20.91 -13.54 -18.17
N LEU A 707 20.30 -13.80 -17.01
CA LEU A 707 21.01 -13.95 -15.74
C LEU A 707 21.96 -15.15 -15.74
N SER A 708 21.63 -16.24 -16.45
CA SER A 708 22.48 -17.43 -16.58
C SER A 708 23.87 -17.17 -17.19
N LYS A 709 24.09 -15.98 -17.77
CA LYS A 709 25.40 -15.58 -18.30
C LYS A 709 26.43 -15.32 -17.22
N ASP A 710 26.00 -15.04 -16.00
CA ASP A 710 26.84 -15.05 -14.82
C ASP A 710 26.50 -16.29 -13.96
N PRO A 711 27.37 -17.33 -13.93
CA PRO A 711 27.10 -18.56 -13.19
C PRO A 711 27.13 -18.39 -11.67
N GLN A 712 27.54 -17.22 -11.17
CA GLN A 712 27.50 -16.90 -9.74
C GLN A 712 26.16 -16.31 -9.30
N ILE A 713 25.27 -15.93 -10.23
CA ILE A 713 23.91 -15.49 -9.92
C ILE A 713 23.06 -16.73 -9.62
N ASN A 714 22.53 -16.82 -8.41
CA ASN A 714 21.56 -17.85 -8.04
C ASN A 714 20.17 -17.25 -7.95
N ILE A 715 19.25 -17.74 -8.78
CA ILE A 715 17.82 -17.42 -8.64
C ILE A 715 17.28 -18.26 -7.49
N VAL A 716 16.76 -17.59 -6.47
CA VAL A 716 16.29 -18.18 -5.22
C VAL A 716 14.77 -18.05 -5.05
N PHE A 717 14.15 -17.10 -5.75
CA PHE A 717 12.70 -17.03 -5.95
C PHE A 717 12.41 -16.74 -7.43
N PRO A 718 11.72 -17.63 -8.15
CA PRO A 718 11.24 -18.94 -7.69
C PRO A 718 12.38 -19.87 -7.24
N ALA A 719 12.04 -20.88 -6.43
CA ALA A 719 12.98 -21.87 -5.94
C ALA A 719 13.64 -22.65 -7.10
N ALA A 720 14.83 -23.18 -6.85
CA ALA A 720 15.56 -23.97 -7.84
C ALA A 720 14.72 -25.19 -8.29
N ASN A 721 14.63 -25.39 -9.61
CA ASN A 721 13.83 -26.42 -10.30
C ASN A 721 12.31 -26.15 -10.41
N THR A 722 11.79 -25.02 -9.91
CA THR A 722 10.41 -24.63 -10.20
C THR A 722 10.30 -24.12 -11.63
N SER A 723 9.36 -24.68 -12.41
CA SER A 723 9.09 -24.19 -13.76
C SER A 723 8.48 -22.77 -13.71
N THR A 724 8.58 -22.00 -14.79
CA THR A 724 7.95 -20.67 -14.83
C THR A 724 6.43 -20.76 -14.76
N GLU A 725 5.84 -21.82 -15.32
CA GLU A 725 4.41 -22.11 -15.25
C GLU A 725 3.97 -22.36 -13.80
N ASP A 726 4.63 -23.29 -13.09
CA ASP A 726 4.30 -23.60 -11.68
C ASP A 726 4.49 -22.37 -10.79
N PHE A 727 5.57 -21.61 -11.02
CA PHE A 727 5.84 -20.37 -10.29
C PHE A 727 4.69 -19.37 -10.43
N LEU A 728 4.20 -19.15 -11.65
CA LEU A 728 3.13 -18.19 -11.90
C LEU A 728 1.76 -18.69 -11.44
N ALA A 729 1.53 -20.00 -11.47
CA ALA A 729 0.32 -20.62 -10.93
C ALA A 729 0.20 -20.43 -9.41
N ASP A 730 1.32 -20.50 -8.69
CA ASP A 730 1.38 -20.34 -7.24
C ASP A 730 1.45 -18.86 -6.79
N TYR A 731 1.79 -17.94 -7.69
CA TYR A 731 1.94 -16.52 -7.35
C TYR A 731 0.57 -15.82 -7.40
N ALA A 732 0.07 -15.45 -6.22
CA ALA A 732 -1.26 -14.86 -6.02
C ALA A 732 -1.53 -13.63 -6.92
N VAL A 733 -2.76 -13.55 -7.47
CA VAL A 733 -3.21 -12.46 -8.34
C VAL A 733 -4.11 -11.50 -7.55
N THR A 734 -3.52 -10.80 -6.59
CA THR A 734 -4.20 -9.86 -5.70
C THR A 734 -3.53 -8.49 -5.75
N THR A 735 -4.20 -7.45 -5.25
CA THR A 735 -3.61 -6.12 -5.11
C THR A 735 -2.35 -6.16 -4.22
N GLY A 736 -2.37 -6.89 -3.11
CA GLY A 736 -1.21 -7.02 -2.22
C GLY A 736 0.00 -7.72 -2.86
N SER A 737 -0.20 -8.64 -3.80
CA SER A 737 0.89 -9.40 -4.42
C SER A 737 1.39 -8.80 -5.75
N ARG A 738 0.52 -8.08 -6.48
CA ARG A 738 0.76 -7.70 -7.89
C ARG A 738 0.76 -6.20 -8.16
N THR A 739 0.39 -5.35 -7.18
CA THR A 739 0.42 -3.90 -7.36
C THR A 739 1.82 -3.40 -7.66
N ALA A 740 1.92 -2.46 -8.60
CA ALA A 740 3.10 -1.62 -8.78
C ALA A 740 2.88 -0.22 -8.20
N ASN A 741 1.68 0.06 -7.67
CA ASN A 741 1.25 1.38 -7.20
C ASN A 741 1.23 2.44 -8.31
N HIS A 742 1.03 2.01 -9.56
CA HIS A 742 0.90 2.87 -10.74
C HIS A 742 -0.56 2.92 -11.23
N TRP A 743 -1.50 3.11 -10.30
CA TRP A 743 -2.93 3.11 -10.58
C TRP A 743 -3.38 4.25 -11.51
N MET A 744 -4.12 3.92 -12.57
CA MET A 744 -4.53 4.82 -13.64
C MET A 744 -5.93 4.47 -14.22
N GLY A 745 -6.46 5.35 -15.08
CA GLY A 745 -7.51 5.00 -16.05
C GLY A 745 -8.96 5.05 -15.56
N SER A 746 -9.20 5.43 -14.30
CA SER A 746 -10.54 5.43 -13.68
C SER A 746 -11.49 6.56 -14.11
N CYS A 747 -11.04 7.53 -14.92
CA CYS A 747 -11.83 8.69 -15.36
C CYS A 747 -11.60 9.00 -16.84
#